data_AF-A0A349HJQ3-F1
#
_entry.id   AF-A0A349HJQ3-F1
#
_cell.length_a   1.000
_cell.length_b   1.000
_cell.length_c   1.000
_cell.angle_alpha   90.00
_cell.angle_beta   90.00
_cell.angle_gamma   90.00
#
_symmetry.space_group_name_H-M   'P 1'
#
loop_
_entity.id
_entity.type
_entity.pdbx_description
1 polymer ?
#
loop_
_entity_poly.entity_id
_entity_poly.type
_entity_poly.pdbx_seq_one_letter_code
_entity_poly.pdbx_strand_id
1 'polypeptide(L)'
;MTTISSLFFDKLDYQLLQIVDDVLKRGPKSRAFRSLFVEYMHPQGIKEMAAPQGLRIAYAVISLLGSFENGKAHDRLKALRSLRDEVFLPSSGFYRKNTARVLLQIMKKLVRPGNSELSRLKLAHDFRMVSAGNPRKIRKELAKYHLVEMPEEWNQYAFDHHVHDANTKGRKSPTHLIMDAWIKGIRKITVVYYNYVHPQVIEELIEAGSILDIKVRVGIELSARFRDKFVRFTWEPNVLADSSTFKKFLEKERVIDLFKEGKEVSRYQQKYVFDVLAEFNSRHRATLGKQLGLQLPLLNQEEFLDFVGTGQPSILHLGRFIHNKLAHHVEGEKEFQLTSEQKYLLQSLNIRTIISEYLIPAKNPDLHDPAQPHKDTELPELLRCNINELMTRLLRIHSTSKFTLNLANLTAQDTLELLYDGRGMITHIEAYNLKDACEEASCEEQSTQLTGQEKHYKLIGRLQKALNEDSVITLKSAIREIIYDYEDQLEQLKADPEATKYRAMQKRKPELVAILSDLEKFHTIYRKRSLKSRIGSGSTGQAEHSHGMGFVVLDTLPARARKPFYRDNCEEGRHRIPVSALMTKSINSKVGDSGRDLARLSEKNGGRWVKWKLNSFNIHAGKAGNIGTLGGLNIQSDTEDEGLQKAESLDRPWTYLNTNIKNTAKVLIGFIPAFLTFYLTKDWWLLSYFGAVIWFAITGSRNIIQSVLGGGGLRRSPLLPWNSLVSWSRISDSLLYTGFSVPLLDYLVKTLLLDNTFGITTSTDPIMLYSVMGLANGIYLSSHNAIRGLPKGATVGNFFRSILAIPVAIALSGLIGGLIGMAGIPDATGILQKWAAIISKFASDGVAAFIEGIADRQANIKARMIGYKMKVGQLFSVFSKLDLMFPEEDVLEMLQTPKIMMRTLSKEARDLEKLIIVNALDLMYFWFYQPRSRKALAILNQNMSREEWLIFYRSQLILKRHKEISQVFVDGLVGKHFSKALAFYLDQSQQYLGDMEKLGRNREVH
;
A
#
# COMPACT_ATOMS: atom_id res chain seq x y z
N MET A 1 -20.54 29.25 8.93
CA MET A 1 -20.79 28.46 10.15
C MET A 1 -22.19 27.87 10.06
N THR A 2 -22.36 26.74 9.37
CA THR A 2 -23.59 25.95 9.44
C THR A 2 -23.35 24.88 10.50
N THR A 3 -24.18 24.90 11.54
CA THR A 3 -24.15 23.97 12.68
C THR A 3 -24.52 22.56 12.23
N ILE A 4 -23.62 21.86 11.54
CA ILE A 4 -23.69 20.41 11.43
C ILE A 4 -23.59 19.89 12.87
N SER A 5 -24.69 19.31 13.37
CA SER A 5 -24.95 19.21 14.80
C SER A 5 -23.87 18.41 15.56
N SER A 6 -23.68 18.75 16.84
CA SER A 6 -22.85 17.97 17.79
C SER A 6 -23.28 16.51 17.97
N LEU A 7 -24.40 16.12 17.35
CA LEU A 7 -24.97 14.78 17.38
C LEU A 7 -24.18 13.79 16.53
N PHE A 8 -23.63 14.23 15.39
CA PHE A 8 -23.06 13.32 14.39
C PHE A 8 -21.53 13.21 14.50
N PHE A 9 -20.81 14.32 14.49
CA PHE A 9 -19.34 14.28 14.50
C PHE A 9 -18.76 14.51 15.91
N ASP A 10 -17.59 13.92 16.17
CA ASP A 10 -16.88 14.15 17.42
C ASP A 10 -16.11 15.48 17.37
N LYS A 11 -15.88 16.10 18.53
CA LYS A 11 -15.03 17.31 18.63
C LYS A 11 -13.65 17.11 17.99
N LEU A 12 -13.11 15.90 18.07
CA LEU A 12 -11.83 15.52 17.46
C LEU A 12 -11.89 15.52 15.93
N ASP A 13 -13.03 15.23 15.32
CA ASP A 13 -13.20 15.22 13.86
C ASP A 13 -13.13 16.67 13.33
N TYR A 14 -13.77 17.61 14.01
CA TYR A 14 -13.65 19.05 13.73
C TYR A 14 -12.23 19.57 13.97
N GLN A 15 -11.58 19.16 15.06
CA GLN A 15 -10.18 19.55 15.31
C GLN A 15 -9.26 19.05 14.19
N LEU A 16 -9.44 17.81 13.72
CA LEU A 16 -8.65 17.28 12.61
C LEU A 16 -8.89 18.08 11.33
N LEU A 17 -10.13 18.47 11.04
CA LEU A 17 -10.45 19.29 9.87
C LEU A 17 -9.83 20.69 9.97
N GLN A 18 -9.96 21.35 11.13
CA GLN A 18 -9.30 22.64 11.40
C GLN A 18 -7.78 22.54 11.24
N ILE A 19 -7.18 21.46 11.72
CA ILE A 19 -5.75 21.19 11.55
C ILE A 19 -5.40 21.06 10.06
N VAL A 20 -6.19 20.33 9.28
CA VAL A 20 -5.96 20.18 7.84
C VAL A 20 -6.10 21.53 7.13
N ASP A 21 -7.12 22.32 7.45
CA ASP A 21 -7.30 23.67 6.91
C ASP A 21 -6.14 24.60 7.25
N ASP A 22 -5.68 24.57 8.50
CA ASP A 22 -4.52 25.33 8.95
C ASP A 22 -3.26 24.96 8.16
N VAL A 23 -3.07 23.68 7.85
CA VAL A 23 -1.92 23.22 7.08
C VAL A 23 -2.06 23.62 5.60
N LEU A 24 -3.25 23.53 5.02
CA LEU A 24 -3.50 23.99 3.65
C LEU A 24 -3.30 25.50 3.50
N LYS A 25 -3.81 26.30 4.45
CA LYS A 25 -3.66 27.76 4.46
C LYS A 25 -2.22 28.24 4.68
N ARG A 26 -1.46 27.57 5.56
CA ARG A 26 -0.07 27.96 5.89
C ARG A 26 0.96 27.45 4.87
N GLY A 27 0.58 26.50 4.02
CA GLY A 27 1.43 25.91 2.99
C GLY A 27 2.59 25.05 3.51
N PRO A 28 3.33 24.39 2.60
CA PRO A 28 4.44 23.46 2.93
C PRO A 28 5.70 24.15 3.51
N LYS A 29 5.68 25.49 3.65
CA LYS A 29 6.82 26.31 4.11
C LYS A 29 6.78 26.66 5.61
N SER A 30 5.77 26.22 6.36
CA SER A 30 5.73 26.50 7.81
C SER A 30 6.88 25.82 8.57
N ARG A 31 7.84 26.63 9.02
CA ARG A 31 9.08 26.21 9.75
C ARG A 31 8.78 25.40 11.01
N ALA A 32 7.66 25.68 11.67
CA ALA A 32 7.25 25.06 12.94
C ALA A 32 6.90 23.57 12.83
N PHE A 33 6.51 23.08 11.66
CA PHE A 33 6.11 21.69 11.47
C PHE A 33 7.14 20.86 10.73
N ARG A 34 8.01 21.47 9.91
CA ARG A 34 9.17 20.77 9.30
C ARG A 34 10.07 20.13 10.35
N SER A 35 10.16 20.75 11.52
CA SER A 35 10.97 20.24 12.61
C SER A 35 10.43 18.96 13.27
N LEU A 36 9.11 18.70 13.19
CA LEU A 36 8.53 17.43 13.66
C LEU A 36 8.98 16.22 12.84
N PHE A 37 9.59 16.46 11.68
CA PHE A 37 10.10 15.45 10.74
C PHE A 37 11.62 15.54 10.60
N VAL A 38 12.31 16.00 11.65
CA VAL A 38 13.76 15.84 11.77
C VAL A 38 14.11 14.35 11.64
N GLU A 39 15.18 14.08 10.91
CA GLU A 39 15.65 12.72 10.67
C GLU A 39 15.88 11.96 11.97
N TYR A 40 15.59 10.66 11.93
CA TYR A 40 15.66 9.71 13.05
C TYR A 40 14.68 9.95 14.20
N MET A 41 13.82 10.97 14.17
CA MET A 41 12.79 11.15 15.21
C MET A 41 11.66 10.12 15.07
N HIS A 42 11.46 9.31 16.12
CA HIS A 42 10.54 8.19 16.09
C HIS A 42 9.07 8.65 16.12
N PRO A 43 8.18 8.10 15.27
CA PRO A 43 6.72 8.31 15.28
C PRO A 43 6.06 8.25 16.66
N GLN A 44 6.48 7.30 17.49
CA GLN A 44 6.03 7.10 18.87
C GLN A 44 7.04 7.62 19.92
N GLY A 45 7.89 8.56 19.53
CA GLY A 45 8.94 9.17 20.33
C GLY A 45 8.54 10.53 20.88
N ILE A 46 9.52 11.39 21.15
CA ILE A 46 9.33 12.68 21.84
C ILE A 46 8.30 13.59 21.15
N LYS A 47 8.12 13.47 19.82
CA LYS A 47 7.14 14.25 19.06
C LYS A 47 5.67 13.96 19.38
N GLU A 48 5.36 12.85 20.05
CA GLU A 48 4.00 12.63 20.56
C GLU A 48 3.58 13.69 21.59
N MET A 49 4.54 14.28 22.31
CA MET A 49 4.28 15.37 23.25
C MET A 49 3.93 16.69 22.57
N ALA A 50 4.38 16.88 21.33
CA ALA A 50 4.20 18.12 20.59
C ALA A 50 2.97 18.11 19.67
N ALA A 51 2.63 16.96 19.09
CA ALA A 51 1.45 16.84 18.22
C ALA A 51 0.83 15.44 18.26
N PRO A 52 -0.50 15.31 18.15
CA PRO A 52 -1.18 14.01 18.07
C PRO A 52 -0.89 13.31 16.74
N GLN A 53 -1.01 11.98 16.72
CA GLN A 53 -0.69 11.14 15.56
C GLN A 53 -1.44 11.57 14.28
N GLY A 54 -2.73 11.88 14.37
CA GLY A 54 -3.52 12.30 13.22
C GLY A 54 -2.98 13.58 12.55
N LEU A 55 -2.52 14.55 13.34
CA LEU A 55 -1.90 15.78 12.83
C LEU A 55 -0.59 15.48 12.11
N ARG A 56 0.26 14.61 12.68
CA ARG A 56 1.54 14.26 12.06
C ARG A 56 1.35 13.54 10.73
N ILE A 57 0.39 12.61 10.63
CA ILE A 57 0.05 11.94 9.38
C ILE A 57 -0.49 12.95 8.37
N ALA A 58 -1.43 13.81 8.77
CA ALA A 58 -2.00 14.83 7.89
C ALA A 58 -0.91 15.76 7.33
N TYR A 59 0.01 16.23 8.19
CA TYR A 59 1.13 17.06 7.74
C TYR A 59 2.06 16.29 6.79
N ALA A 60 2.41 15.04 7.11
CA ALA A 60 3.28 14.25 6.25
C ALA A 60 2.67 14.04 4.85
N VAL A 61 1.34 13.83 4.77
CA VAL A 61 0.63 13.73 3.49
C VAL A 61 0.57 15.07 2.77
N ILE A 62 0.20 16.17 3.44
CA ILE A 62 0.13 17.48 2.78
C ILE A 62 1.52 17.96 2.34
N SER A 63 2.55 17.73 3.15
CA SER A 63 3.93 18.02 2.78
C SER A 63 4.36 17.21 1.55
N LEU A 64 3.94 15.94 1.46
CA LEU A 64 4.23 15.12 0.30
C LEU A 64 3.46 15.58 -0.94
N LEU A 65 2.15 15.82 -0.83
CA LEU A 65 1.32 16.30 -1.94
C LEU A 65 1.81 17.67 -2.44
N GLY A 66 2.08 18.61 -1.54
CA GLY A 66 2.66 19.92 -1.91
C GLY A 66 4.06 19.80 -2.52
N SER A 67 4.86 18.80 -2.12
CA SER A 67 6.15 18.54 -2.76
C SER A 67 6.02 17.97 -4.18
N PHE A 68 4.87 17.38 -4.54
CA PHE A 68 4.63 16.92 -5.91
C PHE A 68 4.32 18.07 -6.86
N GLU A 69 3.66 19.14 -6.37
CA GLU A 69 3.33 20.31 -7.17
C GLU A 69 4.54 21.24 -7.36
N ASN A 70 5.31 21.49 -6.30
CA ASN A 70 6.32 22.56 -6.30
C ASN A 70 7.72 22.14 -5.78
N GLY A 71 7.89 20.89 -5.33
CA GLY A 71 9.11 20.43 -4.68
C GLY A 71 10.14 19.83 -5.64
N LYS A 72 11.43 19.89 -5.28
CA LYS A 72 12.49 19.15 -6.00
C LYS A 72 12.50 17.67 -5.61
N ALA A 73 13.19 16.82 -6.36
CA ALA A 73 13.27 15.38 -6.10
C ALA A 73 13.68 15.04 -4.65
N HIS A 74 14.69 15.73 -4.12
CA HIS A 74 15.13 15.55 -2.73
C HIS A 74 14.04 15.85 -1.70
N ASP A 75 13.27 16.94 -1.89
CA ASP A 75 12.17 17.30 -0.99
C ASP A 75 11.05 16.24 -1.01
N ARG A 76 10.74 15.72 -2.20
CA ARG A 76 9.75 14.65 -2.39
C ARG A 76 10.15 13.37 -1.66
N LEU A 77 11.41 12.94 -1.82
CA LEU A 77 11.94 11.74 -1.17
C LEU A 77 11.99 11.87 0.36
N LYS A 78 12.37 13.05 0.84
CA LYS A 78 12.34 13.37 2.27
C LYS A 78 10.91 13.31 2.83
N ALA A 79 9.95 13.92 2.14
CA ALA A 79 8.54 13.85 2.53
C ALA A 79 8.00 12.41 2.51
N LEU A 80 8.42 11.60 1.53
CA LEU A 80 8.01 10.19 1.43
C LEU A 80 8.54 9.34 2.58
N ARG A 81 9.81 9.53 2.99
CA ARG A 81 10.39 8.88 4.17
C ARG A 81 9.62 9.22 5.44
N SER A 82 9.36 10.51 5.65
CA SER A 82 8.60 11.00 6.79
C SER A 82 7.20 10.40 6.85
N LEU A 83 6.51 10.32 5.70
CA LEU A 83 5.19 9.72 5.60
C LEU A 83 5.21 8.23 5.92
N ARG A 84 6.15 7.48 5.33
CA ARG A 84 6.31 6.05 5.59
C ARG A 84 6.46 5.79 7.07
N ASP A 85 7.33 6.55 7.74
CA ASP A 85 7.64 6.34 9.14
C ASP A 85 6.39 6.62 10.01
N GLU A 86 5.68 7.74 9.79
CA GLU A 86 4.44 8.07 10.53
C GLU A 86 3.32 7.07 10.36
N VAL A 87 3.21 6.42 9.20
CA VAL A 87 2.08 5.56 8.90
C VAL A 87 2.38 4.09 9.24
N PHE A 88 3.63 3.63 9.03
CA PHE A 88 3.96 2.21 9.16
C PHE A 88 4.39 1.79 10.57
N LEU A 89 5.07 2.67 11.29
CA LEU A 89 5.63 2.35 12.61
C LEU A 89 4.59 2.38 13.75
N PRO A 90 3.62 3.33 13.79
CA PRO A 90 2.72 3.43 14.94
C PRO A 90 1.63 2.38 15.03
N SER A 91 1.25 1.78 13.90
CA SER A 91 0.09 0.90 13.79
C SER A 91 0.30 -0.33 14.70
N SER A 92 -0.24 -0.29 15.92
CA SER A 92 -0.08 -1.34 16.93
C SER A 92 -0.88 -2.61 16.62
N GLY A 93 -1.85 -2.52 15.69
CA GLY A 93 -2.75 -3.60 15.30
C GLY A 93 -2.13 -4.68 14.40
N PHE A 94 -2.90 -5.75 14.16
CA PHE A 94 -2.54 -6.86 13.28
C PHE A 94 -2.61 -6.52 11.79
N TYR A 95 -3.33 -5.44 11.41
CA TYR A 95 -3.58 -5.01 10.02
C TYR A 95 -2.76 -3.77 9.63
N ARG A 96 -1.48 -3.70 10.00
CA ARG A 96 -0.67 -2.48 9.91
C ARG A 96 -0.60 -1.91 8.49
N LYS A 97 -0.23 -2.73 7.51
CA LYS A 97 0.01 -2.28 6.13
C LYS A 97 -1.29 -1.92 5.44
N ASN A 98 -2.35 -2.69 5.65
CA ASN A 98 -3.65 -2.34 5.09
C ASN A 98 -4.27 -1.09 5.76
N THR A 99 -4.10 -0.91 7.08
CA THR A 99 -4.51 0.33 7.77
C THR A 99 -3.81 1.53 7.15
N ALA A 100 -2.49 1.44 6.97
CA ALA A 100 -1.67 2.46 6.36
C ALA A 100 -2.18 2.87 4.97
N ARG A 101 -2.46 1.88 4.10
CA ARG A 101 -2.99 2.13 2.74
C ARG A 101 -4.32 2.88 2.78
N VAL A 102 -5.24 2.50 3.67
CA VAL A 102 -6.54 3.17 3.82
C VAL A 102 -6.37 4.59 4.34
N LEU A 103 -5.54 4.81 5.36
CA LEU A 103 -5.29 6.14 5.92
C LEU A 103 -4.75 7.11 4.87
N LEU A 104 -3.81 6.66 4.03
CA LEU A 104 -3.29 7.45 2.93
C LEU A 104 -4.37 7.78 1.90
N GLN A 105 -5.21 6.81 1.54
CA GLN A 105 -6.27 7.01 0.57
C GLN A 105 -7.34 8.00 1.07
N ILE A 106 -7.74 7.90 2.34
CA ILE A 106 -8.67 8.85 2.97
C ILE A 106 -8.06 10.25 3.01
N MET A 107 -6.80 10.37 3.44
CA MET A 107 -6.12 11.68 3.54
C MET A 107 -5.94 12.35 2.16
N LYS A 108 -5.61 11.57 1.12
CA LYS A 108 -5.55 12.07 -0.27
C LYS A 108 -6.88 12.66 -0.72
N LYS A 109 -8.01 12.04 -0.36
CA LYS A 109 -9.34 12.59 -0.64
C LYS A 109 -9.64 13.81 0.23
N LEU A 110 -9.30 13.79 1.52
CA LEU A 110 -9.57 14.87 2.48
C LEU A 110 -8.90 16.20 2.08
N VAL A 111 -7.73 16.11 1.45
CA VAL A 111 -6.92 17.25 0.99
C VAL A 111 -7.30 17.70 -0.44
N ARG A 112 -8.13 16.94 -1.16
CA ARG A 112 -8.55 17.32 -2.53
C ARG A 112 -9.36 18.62 -2.49
N PRO A 113 -9.07 19.60 -3.38
CA PRO A 113 -9.88 20.81 -3.51
C PRO A 113 -11.31 20.47 -4.00
N GLY A 114 -12.28 21.33 -3.70
CA GLY A 114 -13.67 21.20 -4.16
C GLY A 114 -14.61 20.36 -3.28
N ASN A 115 -14.11 19.68 -2.24
CA ASN A 115 -14.98 18.92 -1.34
C ASN A 115 -15.84 19.83 -0.45
N SER A 116 -17.11 19.47 -0.27
CA SER A 116 -18.00 20.08 0.72
C SER A 116 -17.45 19.91 2.15
N GLU A 117 -17.84 20.79 3.08
CA GLU A 117 -17.47 20.66 4.50
C GLU A 117 -17.98 19.34 5.11
N LEU A 118 -19.20 18.92 4.77
CA LEU A 118 -19.79 17.67 5.26
C LEU A 118 -19.02 16.44 4.78
N SER A 119 -18.62 16.41 3.50
CA SER A 119 -17.80 15.35 2.91
C SER A 119 -16.44 15.25 3.61
N ARG A 120 -15.81 16.39 3.89
CA ARG A 120 -14.54 16.46 4.64
C ARG A 120 -14.70 15.99 6.08
N LEU A 121 -15.81 16.30 6.75
CA LEU A 121 -16.11 15.79 8.10
C LEU A 121 -16.32 14.26 8.11
N LYS A 122 -17.03 13.71 7.11
CA LYS A 122 -17.18 12.25 6.93
C LYS A 122 -15.81 11.58 6.78
N LEU A 123 -14.92 12.15 5.95
CA LEU A 123 -13.56 11.64 5.75
C LEU A 123 -12.68 11.77 7.01
N ALA A 124 -12.78 12.87 7.76
CA ALA A 124 -12.06 13.06 9.02
C ALA A 124 -12.50 12.04 10.08
N HIS A 125 -13.81 11.77 10.17
CA HIS A 125 -14.35 10.71 11.01
C HIS A 125 -13.82 9.33 10.60
N ASP A 126 -13.94 8.98 9.31
CA ASP A 126 -13.44 7.70 8.78
C ASP A 126 -11.94 7.52 9.07
N PHE A 127 -11.13 8.56 8.90
CA PHE A 127 -9.71 8.56 9.22
C PHE A 127 -9.45 8.17 10.68
N ARG A 128 -10.13 8.82 11.62
CA ARG A 128 -10.00 8.51 13.05
C ARG A 128 -10.46 7.10 13.36
N MET A 129 -11.57 6.64 12.79
CA MET A 129 -12.10 5.29 13.03
C MET A 129 -11.18 4.19 12.48
N VAL A 130 -10.46 4.46 11.38
CA VAL A 130 -9.48 3.54 10.78
C VAL A 130 -8.15 3.53 11.56
N SER A 131 -7.73 4.67 12.13
CA SER A 131 -6.47 4.78 12.88
C SER A 131 -6.35 3.77 14.04
N ALA A 132 -7.49 3.34 14.59
CA ALA A 132 -7.57 2.32 15.64
C ALA A 132 -7.21 0.89 15.17
N GLY A 133 -7.05 0.65 13.86
CA GLY A 133 -6.55 -0.62 13.34
C GLY A 133 -7.55 -1.78 13.32
N ASN A 134 -8.87 -1.52 13.40
CA ASN A 134 -9.89 -2.57 13.44
C ASN A 134 -10.03 -3.27 12.06
N PRO A 135 -9.75 -4.58 11.93
CA PRO A 135 -9.75 -5.27 10.64
C PRO A 135 -11.06 -5.22 9.86
N ARG A 136 -12.22 -5.15 10.53
CA ARG A 136 -13.52 -5.09 9.84
C ARG A 136 -13.73 -3.73 9.17
N LYS A 137 -13.42 -2.66 9.90
CA LYS A 137 -13.52 -1.29 9.36
C LYS A 137 -12.54 -1.09 8.23
N ILE A 138 -11.31 -1.55 8.39
CA ILE A 138 -10.28 -1.47 7.34
C ILE A 138 -10.74 -2.19 6.07
N ARG A 139 -11.30 -3.39 6.17
CA ARG A 139 -11.82 -4.11 5.00
C ARG A 139 -12.98 -3.38 4.32
N LYS A 140 -13.88 -2.78 5.10
CA LYS A 140 -14.97 -1.98 4.56
C LYS A 140 -14.44 -0.78 3.77
N GLU A 141 -13.45 -0.08 4.31
CA GLU A 141 -12.82 1.05 3.63
C GLU A 141 -11.97 0.61 2.42
N LEU A 142 -11.25 -0.50 2.50
CA LEU A 142 -10.55 -1.09 1.34
C LEU A 142 -11.54 -1.37 0.20
N ALA A 143 -12.70 -1.96 0.51
CA ALA A 143 -13.75 -2.21 -0.47
C ALA A 143 -14.31 -0.90 -1.05
N LYS A 144 -14.61 0.10 -0.20
CA LYS A 144 -15.09 1.45 -0.59
C LYS A 144 -14.15 2.16 -1.56
N TYR A 145 -12.83 1.95 -1.44
CA TYR A 145 -11.84 2.54 -2.34
C TYR A 145 -11.32 1.58 -3.40
N HIS A 146 -12.01 0.46 -3.65
CA HIS A 146 -11.62 -0.59 -4.60
C HIS A 146 -10.22 -1.19 -4.38
N LEU A 147 -9.62 -1.01 -3.19
CA LEU A 147 -8.33 -1.57 -2.84
C LEU A 147 -8.45 -3.05 -2.43
N VAL A 148 -7.59 -3.90 -3.01
CA VAL A 148 -7.52 -5.33 -2.66
C VAL A 148 -6.81 -5.51 -1.33
N GLU A 149 -7.37 -6.34 -0.45
CA GLU A 149 -6.74 -6.70 0.84
C GLU A 149 -5.46 -7.51 0.60
N MET A 150 -4.32 -6.98 1.06
CA MET A 150 -3.01 -7.63 0.93
C MET A 150 -2.65 -8.42 2.19
N PRO A 151 -1.82 -9.48 2.11
CA PRO A 151 -1.32 -10.15 3.30
C PRO A 151 -0.41 -9.20 4.10
N GLU A 152 -0.53 -9.23 5.43
CA GLU A 152 0.28 -8.36 6.32
C GLU A 152 1.76 -8.77 6.37
N GLU A 153 2.07 -10.03 6.07
CA GLU A 153 3.44 -10.51 5.79
C GLU A 153 4.05 -9.84 4.56
N TRP A 154 3.23 -9.22 3.71
CA TRP A 154 3.63 -8.51 2.50
C TRP A 154 4.41 -9.37 1.52
N ASN A 155 3.99 -10.63 1.39
CA ASN A 155 4.61 -11.64 0.55
C ASN A 155 3.85 -11.89 -0.76
N GLN A 156 2.77 -11.16 -1.04
CA GLN A 156 2.01 -11.31 -2.28
C GLN A 156 2.88 -11.10 -3.52
N TYR A 157 2.47 -11.71 -4.64
CA TYR A 157 3.04 -11.43 -5.95
C TYR A 157 2.13 -10.44 -6.69
N ALA A 158 2.37 -9.16 -6.44
CA ALA A 158 1.71 -8.04 -7.12
C ALA A 158 2.75 -7.24 -7.90
N PHE A 159 2.48 -6.96 -9.17
CA PHE A 159 3.48 -6.44 -10.09
C PHE A 159 2.86 -5.60 -11.22
N ASP A 160 3.71 -4.83 -11.89
CA ASP A 160 3.45 -4.24 -13.19
C ASP A 160 4.78 -4.18 -13.98
N HIS A 161 4.81 -4.74 -15.19
CA HIS A 161 6.04 -4.73 -15.99
C HIS A 161 6.12 -3.61 -17.03
N HIS A 162 5.09 -2.78 -17.17
CA HIS A 162 5.12 -1.67 -18.11
C HIS A 162 4.24 -0.51 -17.59
N VAL A 163 4.89 0.54 -17.08
CA VAL A 163 4.25 1.75 -16.57
C VAL A 163 5.04 2.98 -16.99
N HIS A 164 4.34 4.10 -17.18
CA HIS A 164 4.94 5.39 -17.53
C HIS A 164 4.82 6.40 -16.38
N ASP A 165 5.84 7.26 -16.26
CA ASP A 165 5.88 8.39 -15.32
C ASP A 165 5.82 9.74 -16.06
N ALA A 166 5.90 10.85 -15.31
CA ALA A 166 5.87 12.22 -15.82
C ALA A 166 6.99 12.57 -16.82
N ASN A 167 8.07 11.80 -16.91
CA ASN A 167 9.16 12.05 -17.85
C ASN A 167 8.93 11.36 -19.20
N THR A 168 7.81 10.63 -19.35
CA THR A 168 7.35 10.03 -20.60
C THR A 168 5.93 10.49 -20.93
N LYS A 169 4.94 9.58 -20.87
CA LYS A 169 3.51 9.85 -21.13
C LYS A 169 2.68 9.93 -19.85
N GLY A 170 3.29 9.62 -18.71
CA GLY A 170 2.59 9.62 -17.44
C GLY A 170 2.34 11.04 -16.91
N ARG A 171 1.47 11.16 -15.90
CA ARG A 171 1.20 12.45 -15.24
C ARG A 171 1.92 12.65 -13.90
N LYS A 172 2.55 11.60 -13.38
CA LYS A 172 3.02 11.52 -11.98
C LYS A 172 4.53 11.47 -11.94
N SER A 173 5.13 12.26 -11.04
CA SER A 173 6.56 12.15 -10.72
C SER A 173 6.93 10.74 -10.26
N PRO A 174 8.21 10.33 -10.36
CA PRO A 174 8.67 9.02 -9.90
C PRO A 174 8.22 8.69 -8.46
N THR A 175 8.41 9.65 -7.54
CA THR A 175 8.00 9.48 -6.13
C THR A 175 6.49 9.27 -5.99
N HIS A 176 5.67 10.05 -6.71
CA HIS A 176 4.20 9.92 -6.68
C HIS A 176 3.77 8.57 -7.28
N LEU A 177 4.38 8.13 -8.39
CA LEU A 177 4.08 6.83 -8.99
C LEU A 177 4.33 5.68 -8.02
N ILE A 178 5.47 5.67 -7.32
CA ILE A 178 5.81 4.63 -6.35
C ILE A 178 4.86 4.65 -5.14
N MET A 179 4.47 5.83 -4.65
CA MET A 179 3.47 5.95 -3.58
C MET A 179 2.13 5.32 -4.00
N ASP A 180 1.61 5.67 -5.19
CA ASP A 180 0.35 5.13 -5.68
C ASP A 180 0.43 3.62 -5.97
N ALA A 181 1.58 3.12 -6.43
CA ALA A 181 1.84 1.69 -6.61
C ALA A 181 1.80 0.95 -5.26
N TRP A 182 2.39 1.54 -4.22
CA TRP A 182 2.37 0.99 -2.87
C TRP A 182 0.95 0.95 -2.28
N ILE A 183 0.16 2.02 -2.46
CA ILE A 183 -1.24 2.07 -2.04
C ILE A 183 -2.07 0.96 -2.72
N LYS A 184 -1.79 0.63 -3.98
CA LYS A 184 -2.42 -0.52 -4.67
C LYS A 184 -1.91 -1.88 -4.21
N GLY A 185 -0.79 -1.94 -3.50
CA GLY A 185 -0.17 -3.15 -2.98
C GLY A 185 0.83 -3.81 -3.93
N ILE A 186 1.29 -3.08 -4.96
CA ILE A 186 2.29 -3.52 -5.94
C ILE A 186 3.66 -3.64 -5.24
N ARG A 187 4.39 -4.72 -5.55
CA ARG A 187 5.73 -4.98 -5.00
C ARG A 187 6.85 -4.95 -6.03
N LYS A 188 6.50 -5.07 -7.30
CA LYS A 188 7.47 -5.04 -8.41
C LYS A 188 6.93 -4.14 -9.50
N ILE A 189 7.69 -3.12 -9.87
CA ILE A 189 7.30 -2.19 -10.92
C ILE A 189 8.44 -2.01 -11.90
N THR A 190 8.13 -2.00 -13.19
CA THR A 190 9.08 -1.63 -14.24
C THR A 190 8.56 -0.34 -14.88
N VAL A 191 9.34 0.73 -14.74
CA VAL A 191 9.02 2.03 -15.34
C VAL A 191 9.80 2.14 -16.64
N VAL A 192 9.08 2.42 -17.73
CA VAL A 192 9.62 2.42 -19.09
C VAL A 192 9.75 3.86 -19.58
N TYR A 193 10.99 4.22 -19.94
CA TYR A 193 11.39 5.52 -20.49
C TYR A 193 11.58 5.44 -22.00
N TYR A 194 11.25 6.48 -22.76
CA TYR A 194 11.43 6.50 -24.21
C TYR A 194 12.77 7.11 -24.60
N ASN A 195 13.56 6.35 -25.36
CA ASN A 195 14.83 6.72 -25.98
C ASN A 195 15.99 7.10 -25.02
N TYR A 196 15.74 7.91 -23.99
CA TYR A 196 16.72 8.32 -22.99
C TYR A 196 16.04 8.66 -21.65
N VAL A 197 16.84 8.81 -20.60
CA VAL A 197 16.36 9.23 -19.27
C VAL A 197 17.44 9.97 -18.50
N HIS A 198 17.05 11.02 -17.77
CA HIS A 198 17.98 11.78 -16.93
C HIS A 198 18.39 10.99 -15.68
N PRO A 199 19.68 11.01 -15.27
CA PRO A 199 20.13 10.27 -14.09
C PRO A 199 19.37 10.59 -12.81
N GLN A 200 19.04 11.87 -12.59
CA GLN A 200 18.29 12.33 -11.41
C GLN A 200 16.90 11.68 -11.30
N VAL A 201 16.25 11.37 -12.43
CA VAL A 201 14.93 10.72 -12.47
C VAL A 201 15.04 9.27 -11.99
N ILE A 202 16.10 8.57 -12.40
CA ILE A 202 16.34 7.19 -12.00
C ILE A 202 16.75 7.11 -10.52
N GLU A 203 17.61 8.02 -10.06
CA GLU A 203 17.99 8.14 -8.66
C GLU A 203 16.73 8.32 -7.79
N GLU A 204 15.84 9.24 -8.17
CA GLU A 204 14.56 9.45 -7.47
C GLU A 204 13.71 8.18 -7.47
N LEU A 205 13.57 7.50 -8.61
CA LEU A 205 12.74 6.31 -8.73
C LEU A 205 13.25 5.15 -7.87
N ILE A 206 14.56 4.87 -7.91
CA ILE A 206 15.19 3.79 -7.13
C ILE A 206 15.12 4.10 -5.64
N GLU A 207 15.40 5.36 -5.25
CA GLU A 207 15.34 5.78 -3.85
C GLU A 207 13.91 5.71 -3.31
N ALA A 208 12.91 6.18 -4.06
CA ALA A 208 11.50 6.03 -3.71
C ALA A 208 11.09 4.56 -3.55
N GLY A 209 11.54 3.69 -4.47
CA GLY A 209 11.35 2.25 -4.40
C GLY A 209 11.94 1.63 -3.13
N SER A 210 13.17 2.00 -2.79
CA SER A 210 13.84 1.56 -1.57
C SER A 210 13.15 2.06 -0.30
N ILE A 211 12.59 3.28 -0.30
CA ILE A 211 11.87 3.82 0.85
C ILE A 211 10.65 2.95 1.17
N LEU A 212 9.86 2.57 0.15
CA LEU A 212 8.58 1.86 0.31
C LEU A 212 8.67 0.32 0.16
N ASP A 213 9.87 -0.24 0.05
CA ASP A 213 10.11 -1.69 -0.17
C ASP A 213 9.42 -2.21 -1.44
N ILE A 214 9.56 -1.46 -2.54
CA ILE A 214 9.11 -1.83 -3.88
C ILE A 214 10.33 -2.10 -4.74
N LYS A 215 10.36 -3.27 -5.37
CA LYS A 215 11.41 -3.61 -6.34
C LYS A 215 11.15 -2.89 -7.65
N VAL A 216 11.92 -1.83 -7.88
CA VAL A 216 11.90 -1.04 -9.11
C VAL A 216 12.83 -1.64 -10.16
N ARG A 217 12.43 -1.54 -11.42
CA ARG A 217 13.28 -1.73 -12.60
C ARG A 217 13.10 -0.56 -13.55
N VAL A 218 14.18 -0.19 -14.22
CA VAL A 218 14.20 0.84 -15.26
C VAL A 218 14.30 0.13 -16.60
N GLY A 219 13.35 0.40 -17.48
CA GLY A 219 13.39 -0.02 -18.88
C GLY A 219 13.52 1.19 -19.77
N ILE A 220 14.28 1.05 -20.87
CA ILE A 220 14.37 2.07 -21.92
C ILE A 220 13.81 1.45 -23.19
N GLU A 221 12.68 1.96 -23.65
CA GLU A 221 12.06 1.56 -24.91
C GLU A 221 12.74 2.29 -26.06
N LEU A 222 13.27 1.51 -26.99
CA LEU A 222 13.98 1.94 -28.18
C LEU A 222 13.25 1.42 -29.41
N SER A 223 13.38 2.15 -30.51
CA SER A 223 12.89 1.75 -31.83
C SER A 223 14.06 1.36 -32.72
N ALA A 224 13.92 0.26 -33.45
CA ALA A 224 14.89 -0.16 -34.47
C ALA A 224 14.17 -0.44 -35.77
N ARG A 225 14.90 -0.30 -36.88
CA ARG A 225 14.34 -0.57 -38.21
C ARG A 225 14.18 -2.07 -38.45
N PHE A 226 13.02 -2.45 -38.98
CA PHE A 226 12.73 -3.81 -39.43
C PHE A 226 11.80 -3.76 -40.63
N ARG A 227 12.32 -4.16 -41.80
CA ARG A 227 11.63 -4.06 -43.10
C ARG A 227 11.15 -2.61 -43.35
N ASP A 228 9.85 -2.44 -43.55
CA ASP A 228 9.12 -1.22 -43.85
C ASP A 228 8.57 -0.50 -42.61
N LYS A 229 8.96 -0.91 -41.40
CA LYS A 229 8.46 -0.33 -40.15
C LYS A 229 9.51 -0.26 -39.04
N PHE A 230 9.16 0.46 -37.96
CA PHE A 230 9.93 0.46 -36.73
C PHE A 230 9.37 -0.54 -35.72
N VAL A 231 10.27 -1.34 -35.14
CA VAL A 231 9.96 -2.30 -34.08
C VAL A 231 10.46 -1.76 -32.76
N ARG A 232 9.63 -1.89 -31.73
CA ARG A 232 9.94 -1.41 -30.38
C ARG A 232 10.35 -2.56 -29.48
N PHE A 233 11.39 -2.33 -28.69
CA PHE A 233 11.79 -3.24 -27.63
C PHE A 233 12.28 -2.46 -26.42
N THR A 234 12.08 -3.04 -25.24
CA THR A 234 12.51 -2.47 -23.98
C THR A 234 13.83 -3.09 -23.55
N TRP A 235 14.85 -2.26 -23.41
CA TRP A 235 16.14 -2.59 -22.83
C TRP A 235 16.10 -2.40 -21.31
N GLU A 236 16.23 -3.50 -20.57
CA GLU A 236 16.39 -3.53 -19.11
C GLU A 236 17.87 -3.84 -18.78
N PRO A 237 18.71 -2.84 -18.43
CA PRO A 237 20.05 -3.12 -17.94
C PRO A 237 19.93 -3.79 -16.57
N ASN A 238 20.48 -5.01 -16.43
CA ASN A 238 20.38 -5.80 -15.19
C ASN A 238 21.39 -5.33 -14.13
N VAL A 239 21.37 -4.03 -13.82
CA VAL A 239 22.20 -3.41 -12.78
C VAL A 239 21.60 -3.73 -11.42
N LEU A 240 22.44 -3.85 -10.39
CA LEU A 240 21.96 -4.00 -9.02
C LEU A 240 21.05 -2.82 -8.66
N ALA A 241 19.96 -3.09 -7.94
CA ALA A 241 18.93 -2.12 -7.59
C ALA A 241 19.36 -1.14 -6.49
N ASP A 242 20.66 -0.84 -6.42
CA ASP A 242 21.22 0.16 -5.51
C ASP A 242 21.48 1.46 -6.28
N SER A 243 21.11 2.58 -5.66
CA SER A 243 21.20 3.91 -6.28
C SER A 243 22.65 4.24 -6.67
N SER A 244 23.62 3.89 -5.81
CA SER A 244 25.04 4.20 -6.06
C SER A 244 25.61 3.42 -7.25
N THR A 245 25.24 2.15 -7.38
CA THR A 245 25.71 1.28 -8.48
C THR A 245 25.08 1.70 -9.80
N PHE A 246 23.81 2.07 -9.78
CA PHE A 246 23.11 2.54 -10.98
C PHE A 246 23.65 3.89 -11.46
N LYS A 247 23.96 4.81 -10.54
CA LYS A 247 24.60 6.08 -10.87
C LYS A 247 25.93 5.89 -11.62
N LYS A 248 26.83 5.04 -11.08
CA LYS A 248 28.09 4.69 -11.75
C LYS A 248 27.89 4.06 -13.13
N PHE A 249 26.79 3.35 -13.34
CA PHE A 249 26.44 2.82 -14.65
C PHE A 249 26.05 3.92 -15.64
N LEU A 250 25.27 4.92 -15.21
CA LEU A 250 24.86 6.06 -16.03
C LEU A 250 26.01 7.01 -16.39
N GLU A 251 27.04 7.07 -15.55
CA GLU A 251 28.24 7.89 -15.77
C GLU A 251 29.21 7.30 -16.82
N LYS A 252 28.96 6.07 -17.31
CA LYS A 252 29.78 5.47 -18.37
C LYS A 252 29.62 6.23 -19.68
N GLU A 253 30.74 6.56 -20.32
CA GLU A 253 30.79 7.28 -21.60
C GLU A 253 29.85 6.67 -22.67
N ARG A 254 29.90 5.35 -22.86
CA ARG A 254 29.02 4.63 -23.82
C ARG A 254 27.52 4.79 -23.53
N VAL A 255 27.14 4.97 -22.27
CA VAL A 255 25.73 5.20 -21.88
C VAL A 255 25.34 6.65 -22.14
N ILE A 256 26.25 7.58 -21.83
CA ILE A 256 26.06 9.00 -22.10
C ILE A 256 25.85 9.23 -23.60
N ASP A 257 26.68 8.62 -24.45
CA ASP A 257 26.56 8.77 -25.90
C ASP A 257 25.27 8.16 -26.45
N LEU A 258 24.89 6.96 -25.97
CA LEU A 258 23.60 6.37 -26.30
C LEU A 258 22.42 7.31 -25.95
N PHE A 259 22.49 7.99 -24.81
CA PHE A 259 21.43 8.92 -24.40
C PHE A 259 21.45 10.24 -25.16
N LYS A 260 22.62 10.71 -25.65
CA LYS A 260 22.70 11.84 -26.58
C LYS A 260 21.97 11.51 -27.88
N GLU A 261 22.26 10.36 -28.47
CA GLU A 261 21.58 9.90 -29.69
C GLU A 261 20.08 9.66 -29.44
N GLY A 262 19.73 9.07 -28.29
CA GLY A 262 18.32 8.89 -27.89
C GLY A 262 17.56 10.22 -27.76
N LYS A 263 18.26 11.29 -27.35
CA LYS A 263 17.70 12.64 -27.31
C LYS A 263 17.44 13.20 -28.71
N GLU A 264 18.27 12.89 -29.70
CA GLU A 264 18.04 13.25 -31.10
C GLU A 264 16.81 12.54 -31.68
N VAL A 265 16.65 11.24 -31.39
CA VAL A 265 15.42 10.49 -31.74
C VAL A 265 14.18 11.14 -31.12
N SER A 266 14.25 11.51 -29.85
CA SER A 266 13.13 12.18 -29.16
C SER A 266 12.83 13.55 -29.79
N ARG A 267 13.84 14.35 -30.15
CA ARG A 267 13.64 15.63 -30.86
C ARG A 267 12.97 15.44 -32.22
N TYR A 268 13.40 14.44 -32.98
CA TYR A 268 12.78 14.09 -34.26
C TYR A 268 11.29 13.76 -34.09
N GLN A 269 10.95 12.92 -33.10
CA GLN A 269 9.56 12.55 -32.80
C GLN A 269 8.73 13.73 -32.27
N GLN A 270 9.33 14.63 -31.49
CA GLN A 270 8.68 15.83 -30.97
C GLN A 270 8.38 16.84 -32.07
N LYS A 271 9.26 16.96 -33.08
CA LYS A 271 9.03 17.83 -34.23
C LYS A 271 7.70 17.53 -34.91
N TYR A 272 7.42 16.25 -35.15
CA TYR A 272 6.13 15.81 -35.70
C TYR A 272 4.93 16.26 -34.85
N VAL A 273 5.03 16.24 -33.52
CA VAL A 273 3.95 16.71 -32.64
C VAL A 273 3.68 18.20 -32.82
N PHE A 274 4.73 19.00 -33.01
CA PHE A 274 4.59 20.44 -33.27
C PHE A 274 4.04 20.71 -34.66
N ASP A 275 4.44 19.92 -35.66
CA ASP A 275 3.90 20.02 -37.02
C ASP A 275 2.40 19.69 -37.03
N VAL A 276 1.96 18.66 -36.29
CA VAL A 276 0.54 18.33 -36.09
C VAL A 276 -0.21 19.45 -35.36
N LEU A 277 0.40 20.10 -34.36
CA LEU A 277 -0.20 21.25 -33.68
C LEU A 277 -0.40 22.43 -34.66
N ALA A 278 0.58 22.71 -35.52
CA ALA A 278 0.47 23.74 -36.55
C ALA A 278 -0.65 23.42 -37.54
N GLU A 279 -0.73 22.16 -37.98
CA GLU A 279 -1.77 21.68 -38.89
C GLU A 279 -3.17 21.68 -38.25
N PHE A 280 -3.24 21.41 -36.94
CA PHE A 280 -4.49 21.57 -36.20
C PHE A 280 -4.93 23.03 -36.19
N ASN A 281 -4.03 23.98 -35.93
CA ASN A 281 -4.36 25.41 -35.90
C ASN A 281 -4.80 25.97 -37.27
N SER A 282 -4.22 25.48 -38.37
CA SER A 282 -4.50 25.93 -39.74
C SER A 282 -5.82 25.36 -40.28
N ARG A 283 -6.02 24.03 -40.16
CA ARG A 283 -7.12 23.30 -40.81
C ARG A 283 -8.18 22.85 -39.81
N HIS A 284 -7.81 21.99 -38.87
CA HIS A 284 -8.78 21.28 -38.01
C HIS A 284 -9.53 22.20 -37.04
N ARG A 285 -8.87 23.24 -36.52
CA ARG A 285 -9.46 24.25 -35.64
C ARG A 285 -10.61 24.98 -36.31
N ALA A 286 -10.45 25.35 -37.58
CA ALA A 286 -11.49 26.04 -38.35
C ALA A 286 -12.69 25.11 -38.62
N THR A 287 -12.43 23.84 -38.92
CA THR A 287 -13.47 22.82 -39.12
C THR A 287 -14.25 22.56 -37.83
N LEU A 288 -13.54 22.34 -36.72
CA LEU A 288 -14.14 22.10 -35.41
C LEU A 288 -14.93 23.32 -34.91
N GLY A 289 -14.38 24.54 -35.12
CA GLY A 289 -15.06 25.79 -34.79
C GLY A 289 -16.38 25.96 -35.56
N LYS A 290 -16.41 25.62 -36.86
CA LYS A 290 -17.66 25.62 -37.65
C LYS A 290 -18.68 24.61 -37.13
N GLN A 291 -18.25 23.40 -36.77
CA GLN A 291 -19.13 22.35 -36.24
C GLN A 291 -19.75 22.73 -34.90
N LEU A 292 -18.98 23.40 -34.04
CA LEU A 292 -19.44 23.85 -32.72
C LEU A 292 -20.13 25.22 -32.75
N GLY A 293 -20.04 25.96 -33.87
CA GLY A 293 -20.50 27.35 -33.96
C GLY A 293 -19.68 28.33 -33.11
N LEU A 294 -18.41 28.00 -32.81
CA LEU A 294 -17.52 28.74 -31.92
C LEU A 294 -16.26 29.21 -32.63
N GLN A 295 -15.76 30.40 -32.28
CA GLN A 295 -14.48 30.88 -32.76
C GLN A 295 -13.35 30.46 -31.81
N LEU A 296 -12.80 29.26 -32.04
CA LEU A 296 -11.80 28.67 -31.17
C LEU A 296 -10.47 29.46 -31.18
N PRO A 297 -9.85 29.71 -30.02
CA PRO A 297 -8.56 30.42 -29.95
C PRO A 297 -7.43 29.62 -30.58
N LEU A 298 -6.39 30.33 -31.05
CA LEU A 298 -5.14 29.69 -31.51
C LEU A 298 -4.42 29.04 -30.33
N LEU A 299 -3.90 27.84 -30.55
CA LEU A 299 -3.14 27.11 -29.56
C LEU A 299 -1.65 27.46 -29.66
N ASN A 300 -1.08 28.03 -28.60
CA ASN A 300 0.34 28.39 -28.54
C ASN A 300 1.21 27.17 -28.20
N GLN A 301 2.35 27.04 -28.90
CA GLN A 301 3.35 26.01 -28.64
C GLN A 301 4.02 26.17 -27.26
N GLU A 302 4.32 27.39 -26.81
CA GLU A 302 4.95 27.62 -25.49
C GLU A 302 4.02 27.18 -24.35
N GLU A 303 2.75 27.52 -24.46
CA GLU A 303 1.73 27.10 -23.49
C GLU A 303 1.55 25.58 -23.48
N PHE A 304 1.65 24.93 -24.66
CA PHE A 304 1.65 23.48 -24.74
C PHE A 304 2.88 22.85 -24.05
N LEU A 305 4.06 23.43 -24.22
CA LEU A 305 5.27 22.97 -23.53
C LEU A 305 5.15 23.11 -22.01
N ASP A 306 4.62 24.23 -21.53
CA ASP A 306 4.36 24.46 -20.10
C ASP A 306 3.35 23.45 -19.55
N PHE A 307 2.33 23.09 -20.34
CA PHE A 307 1.36 22.06 -19.98
C PHE A 307 1.99 20.66 -19.87
N VAL A 308 2.96 20.33 -20.74
CA VAL A 308 3.69 19.05 -20.69
C VAL A 308 4.69 19.01 -19.52
N GLY A 309 5.27 20.15 -19.17
CA GLY A 309 6.23 20.30 -18.08
C GLY A 309 7.51 19.49 -18.30
N THR A 310 7.83 18.56 -17.39
CA THR A 310 9.07 17.74 -17.45
C THR A 310 8.99 16.56 -18.42
N GLY A 311 7.83 16.34 -19.04
CA GLY A 311 7.59 15.20 -19.92
C GLY A 311 8.07 15.39 -21.36
N GLN A 312 8.01 14.31 -22.14
CA GLN A 312 8.24 14.39 -23.58
C GLN A 312 6.92 14.73 -24.29
N PRO A 313 6.85 15.79 -25.12
CA PRO A 313 5.68 16.10 -25.93
C PRO A 313 5.24 14.87 -26.74
N SER A 314 3.93 14.60 -26.73
CA SER A 314 3.36 13.44 -27.42
C SER A 314 1.97 13.78 -27.94
N ILE A 315 1.47 13.03 -28.93
CA ILE A 315 0.11 13.18 -29.46
C ILE A 315 -0.96 13.06 -28.36
N LEU A 316 -0.72 12.21 -27.35
CA LEU A 316 -1.61 12.09 -26.20
C LEU A 316 -1.66 13.38 -25.37
N HIS A 317 -0.51 14.05 -25.18
CA HIS A 317 -0.47 15.35 -24.50
C HIS A 317 -1.19 16.41 -25.32
N LEU A 318 -1.01 16.42 -26.64
CA LEU A 318 -1.64 17.37 -27.55
C LEU A 318 -3.17 17.24 -27.54
N GLY A 319 -3.70 16.02 -27.69
CA GLY A 319 -5.15 15.78 -27.64
C GLY A 319 -5.78 16.24 -26.33
N ARG A 320 -5.08 16.06 -25.20
CA ARG A 320 -5.54 16.54 -23.89
C ARG A 320 -5.46 18.06 -23.75
N PHE A 321 -4.40 18.67 -24.26
CA PHE A 321 -4.26 20.12 -24.25
C PHE A 321 -5.40 20.77 -25.03
N ILE A 322 -5.73 20.24 -26.21
CA ILE A 322 -6.88 20.66 -27.02
C ILE A 322 -8.18 20.48 -26.22
N HIS A 323 -8.43 19.29 -25.67
CA HIS A 323 -9.63 19.02 -24.87
C HIS A 323 -9.81 20.01 -23.71
N ASN A 324 -8.75 20.22 -22.91
CA ASN A 324 -8.81 21.14 -21.78
C ASN A 324 -9.07 22.58 -22.23
N LYS A 325 -8.47 23.02 -23.34
CA LYS A 325 -8.68 24.36 -23.88
C LYS A 325 -10.11 24.56 -24.39
N LEU A 326 -10.69 23.55 -25.03
CA LEU A 326 -12.09 23.56 -25.45
C LEU A 326 -13.02 23.67 -24.24
N ALA A 327 -12.81 22.85 -23.20
CA ALA A 327 -13.62 22.88 -21.99
C ALA A 327 -13.59 24.24 -21.29
N HIS A 328 -12.40 24.81 -21.07
CA HIS A 328 -12.25 26.13 -20.43
C HIS A 328 -12.87 27.26 -21.26
N HIS A 329 -12.80 27.18 -22.59
CA HIS A 329 -13.38 28.20 -23.47
C HIS A 329 -14.91 28.19 -23.41
N VAL A 330 -15.53 27.01 -23.35
CA VAL A 330 -16.99 26.86 -23.21
C VAL A 330 -17.48 27.28 -21.83
N GLU A 331 -16.72 27.02 -20.75
CA GLU A 331 -17.10 27.44 -19.39
C GLU A 331 -16.95 28.95 -19.16
N GLY A 332 -15.94 29.57 -19.77
CA GLY A 332 -15.65 31.00 -19.63
C GLY A 332 -16.68 31.91 -20.29
N GLU A 333 -17.31 31.46 -21.37
CA GLU A 333 -18.29 32.24 -22.15
C GLU A 333 -19.72 31.76 -21.86
N LYS A 334 -20.27 32.23 -20.73
CA LYS A 334 -21.65 31.96 -20.28
C LYS A 334 -22.76 32.41 -21.24
N GLU A 335 -22.42 33.07 -22.34
CA GLU A 335 -23.36 33.63 -23.33
C GLU A 335 -23.66 32.69 -24.51
N PHE A 336 -22.93 31.58 -24.71
CA PHE A 336 -23.25 30.66 -25.81
C PHE A 336 -24.47 29.79 -25.50
N GLN A 337 -25.60 30.13 -26.12
CA GLN A 337 -26.75 29.22 -26.25
C GLN A 337 -26.42 28.11 -27.26
N LEU A 338 -25.60 27.14 -26.85
CA LEU A 338 -25.31 25.94 -27.63
C LEU A 338 -26.62 25.14 -27.82
N THR A 339 -26.93 24.76 -29.07
CA THR A 339 -28.04 23.85 -29.38
C THR A 339 -27.81 22.46 -28.76
N SER A 340 -28.88 21.68 -28.59
CA SER A 340 -28.81 20.33 -28.04
C SER A 340 -27.83 19.42 -28.80
N GLU A 341 -27.73 19.58 -30.13
CA GLU A 341 -26.78 18.86 -30.98
C GLU A 341 -25.33 19.28 -30.74
N GLN A 342 -25.06 20.57 -30.58
CA GLN A 342 -23.71 21.08 -30.26
C GLN A 342 -23.26 20.65 -28.86
N LYS A 343 -24.17 20.59 -27.89
CA LYS A 343 -23.89 20.04 -26.56
C LYS A 343 -23.56 18.55 -26.60
N TYR A 344 -24.29 17.78 -27.42
CA TYR A 344 -24.00 16.36 -27.62
C TYR A 344 -22.64 16.15 -28.29
N LEU A 345 -22.30 16.96 -29.30
CA LEU A 345 -20.99 16.93 -29.96
C LEU A 345 -19.85 17.30 -29.00
N LEU A 346 -20.05 18.30 -28.14
CA LEU A 346 -19.08 18.66 -27.11
C LEU A 346 -18.87 17.53 -26.10
N GLN A 347 -19.96 16.86 -25.70
CA GLN A 347 -19.92 15.72 -24.78
C GLN A 347 -19.32 14.45 -25.41
N SER A 348 -19.30 14.33 -26.74
CA SER A 348 -18.72 13.19 -27.46
C SER A 348 -17.24 13.40 -27.86
N LEU A 349 -16.75 14.64 -27.80
CA LEU A 349 -15.36 15.03 -28.05
C LEU A 349 -14.42 14.67 -26.88
N ASN A 350 -14.28 13.38 -26.60
CA ASN A 350 -13.31 12.90 -25.63
C ASN A 350 -11.88 12.96 -26.19
N ILE A 351 -10.87 12.87 -25.32
CA ILE A 351 -9.44 12.88 -25.72
C ILE A 351 -9.15 11.85 -26.83
N ARG A 352 -9.80 10.67 -26.76
CA ARG A 352 -9.65 9.62 -27.78
C ARG A 352 -10.22 10.05 -29.14
N THR A 353 -11.43 10.62 -29.15
CA THR A 353 -12.09 11.12 -30.36
C THR A 353 -11.25 12.21 -31.03
N ILE A 354 -10.67 13.11 -30.24
CA ILE A 354 -9.78 14.16 -30.76
C ILE A 354 -8.56 13.55 -31.44
N ILE A 355 -7.94 12.54 -30.81
CA ILE A 355 -6.79 11.86 -31.40
C ILE A 355 -7.18 11.17 -32.70
N SER A 356 -8.25 10.37 -32.69
CA SER A 356 -8.65 9.55 -33.84
C SER A 356 -9.09 10.36 -35.05
N GLU A 357 -9.85 11.43 -34.82
CA GLU A 357 -10.40 12.23 -35.92
C GLU A 357 -9.46 13.29 -36.46
N TYR A 358 -8.55 13.83 -35.64
CA TYR A 358 -7.75 15.00 -36.03
C TYR A 358 -6.22 14.77 -35.98
N LEU A 359 -5.71 13.92 -35.08
CA LEU A 359 -4.26 13.87 -34.79
C LEU A 359 -3.53 12.64 -35.37
N ILE A 360 -4.23 11.60 -35.79
CA ILE A 360 -3.62 10.40 -36.41
C ILE A 360 -2.98 10.76 -37.76
N PRO A 361 -1.84 10.14 -38.14
CA PRO A 361 -1.18 10.37 -39.44
C PRO A 361 -2.13 10.25 -40.66
N ALA A 362 -3.04 9.28 -40.65
CA ALA A 362 -4.04 9.10 -41.71
C ALA A 362 -4.94 10.31 -41.98
N LYS A 363 -5.13 11.19 -40.98
CA LYS A 363 -5.93 12.42 -41.10
C LYS A 363 -5.07 13.64 -41.51
N ASN A 364 -3.74 13.49 -41.51
CA ASN A 364 -2.76 14.52 -41.85
C ASN A 364 -1.78 13.99 -42.91
N PRO A 365 -2.26 13.71 -44.15
CA PRO A 365 -1.44 13.09 -45.20
C PRO A 365 -0.28 13.96 -45.68
N ASP A 366 -0.35 15.27 -45.47
CA ASP A 366 0.72 16.22 -45.82
C ASP A 366 1.92 16.12 -44.87
N LEU A 367 1.76 15.48 -43.71
CA LEU A 367 2.81 15.24 -42.74
C LEU A 367 3.36 13.82 -42.86
N HIS A 368 4.68 13.68 -42.77
CA HIS A 368 5.33 12.37 -42.78
C HIS A 368 5.03 11.59 -41.50
N ASP A 369 4.62 10.32 -41.63
CA ASP A 369 4.36 9.45 -40.48
C ASP A 369 5.68 9.05 -39.78
N PRO A 370 5.93 9.46 -38.52
CA PRO A 370 7.15 9.12 -37.81
C PRO A 370 7.27 7.62 -37.49
N ALA A 371 6.20 6.84 -37.65
CA ALA A 371 6.23 5.38 -37.49
C ALA A 371 6.75 4.65 -38.74
N GLN A 372 6.87 5.35 -39.87
CA GLN A 372 7.40 4.80 -41.12
C GLN A 372 8.83 5.29 -41.39
N PRO A 373 9.77 4.39 -41.70
CA PRO A 373 11.12 4.77 -42.11
C PRO A 373 11.09 5.43 -43.51
N HIS A 374 11.68 6.62 -43.65
CA HIS A 374 11.90 7.29 -44.95
C HIS A 374 13.40 7.37 -45.28
N LYS A 375 13.79 8.20 -46.26
CA LYS A 375 15.16 8.28 -46.81
C LYS A 375 16.21 8.44 -45.70
N ASP A 376 17.20 7.54 -45.71
CA ASP A 376 18.15 7.31 -44.60
C ASP A 376 18.94 8.56 -44.18
N THR A 377 19.15 9.53 -45.05
CA THR A 377 19.97 10.72 -44.79
C THR A 377 19.40 11.67 -43.73
N GLU A 378 18.09 11.67 -43.47
CA GLU A 378 17.43 12.59 -42.52
C GLU A 378 17.07 11.95 -41.17
N LEU A 379 17.12 10.63 -41.06
CA LEU A 379 16.78 9.93 -39.82
C LEU A 379 17.93 10.03 -38.79
N PRO A 380 17.67 10.17 -37.48
CA PRO A 380 18.69 10.02 -36.45
C PRO A 380 19.40 8.66 -36.50
N GLU A 381 20.68 8.59 -36.10
CA GLU A 381 21.51 7.38 -36.23
C GLU A 381 20.88 6.13 -35.61
N LEU A 382 20.32 6.23 -34.40
CA LEU A 382 19.66 5.10 -33.73
C LEU A 382 18.46 4.52 -34.49
N LEU A 383 17.73 5.34 -35.26
CA LEU A 383 16.61 4.86 -36.09
C LEU A 383 17.09 4.20 -37.39
N ARG A 384 18.34 4.44 -37.80
CA ARG A 384 18.93 3.76 -38.98
C ARG A 384 19.36 2.34 -38.66
N CYS A 385 19.72 2.07 -37.41
CA CYS A 385 20.17 0.75 -36.97
C CYS A 385 19.07 -0.31 -37.13
N ASN A 386 19.47 -1.50 -37.59
CA ASN A 386 18.63 -2.68 -37.48
C ASN A 386 18.60 -3.20 -36.03
N ILE A 387 17.63 -4.06 -35.72
CA ILE A 387 17.43 -4.58 -34.36
C ILE A 387 18.66 -5.32 -33.80
N ASN A 388 19.35 -6.11 -34.63
CA ASN A 388 20.49 -6.94 -34.21
C ASN A 388 21.73 -6.10 -33.89
N GLU A 389 21.99 -5.09 -34.73
CA GLU A 389 23.05 -4.12 -34.54
C GLU A 389 22.85 -3.35 -33.24
N LEU A 390 21.63 -2.85 -33.01
CA LEU A 390 21.29 -2.10 -31.80
C LEU A 390 21.38 -2.98 -30.55
N MET A 391 20.84 -4.20 -30.56
CA MET A 391 20.95 -5.12 -29.42
C MET A 391 22.41 -5.52 -29.12
N THR A 392 23.20 -5.77 -30.16
CA THR A 392 24.64 -6.09 -30.01
C THR A 392 25.39 -4.91 -29.39
N ARG A 393 25.08 -3.69 -29.83
CA ARG A 393 25.64 -2.46 -29.25
C ARG A 393 25.27 -2.32 -27.77
N LEU A 394 24.01 -2.57 -27.39
CA LEU A 394 23.53 -2.53 -26.01
C LEU A 394 24.16 -3.63 -25.13
N LEU A 395 24.41 -4.82 -25.67
CA LEU A 395 25.13 -5.89 -24.96
C LEU A 395 26.60 -5.53 -24.68
N ARG A 396 27.25 -4.75 -25.55
CA ARG A 396 28.60 -4.21 -25.32
C ARG A 396 28.64 -3.16 -24.21
N ILE A 397 27.52 -2.51 -23.92
CA ILE A 397 27.38 -1.58 -22.78
C ILE A 397 27.21 -2.38 -21.49
N HIS A 398 26.32 -3.38 -21.50
CA HIS A 398 26.08 -4.23 -20.35
C HIS A 398 25.71 -5.66 -20.77
N SER A 399 26.59 -6.62 -20.48
CA SER A 399 26.51 -7.99 -20.97
C SER A 399 25.32 -8.79 -20.43
N THR A 400 24.78 -8.43 -19.27
CA THR A 400 23.61 -9.10 -18.66
C THR A 400 22.29 -8.37 -18.92
N SER A 401 22.25 -7.53 -19.96
CA SER A 401 21.02 -6.84 -20.39
C SER A 401 19.91 -7.80 -20.76
N LYS A 402 18.67 -7.40 -20.47
CA LYS A 402 17.46 -8.11 -20.89
C LYS A 402 16.74 -7.27 -21.91
N PHE A 403 16.33 -7.91 -23.00
CA PHE A 403 15.52 -7.29 -24.04
C PHE A 403 14.12 -7.89 -23.99
N THR A 404 13.12 -7.03 -23.93
CA THR A 404 11.70 -7.38 -24.02
C THR A 404 11.15 -6.86 -25.34
N LEU A 405 10.71 -7.75 -26.23
CA LEU A 405 10.09 -7.36 -27.49
C LEU A 405 8.63 -6.93 -27.25
N ASN A 406 8.22 -5.76 -27.76
CA ASN A 406 6.83 -5.30 -27.70
C ASN A 406 6.06 -5.84 -28.92
N LEU A 407 4.90 -6.47 -28.69
CA LEU A 407 4.11 -7.15 -29.72
C LEU A 407 3.03 -6.28 -30.38
N ALA A 408 2.72 -5.09 -29.86
CA ALA A 408 1.55 -4.29 -30.27
C ALA A 408 1.44 -4.00 -31.79
N ASN A 409 2.58 -3.91 -32.50
CA ASN A 409 2.63 -3.65 -33.95
C ASN A 409 3.30 -4.78 -34.75
N LEU A 410 3.38 -5.99 -34.18
CA LEU A 410 4.05 -7.14 -34.77
C LEU A 410 3.04 -8.22 -35.16
N THR A 411 3.22 -8.83 -36.33
CA THR A 411 2.50 -10.06 -36.68
C THR A 411 3.21 -11.29 -36.10
N ALA A 412 2.55 -12.46 -36.15
CA ALA A 412 3.15 -13.69 -35.65
C ALA A 412 4.40 -14.05 -36.47
N GLN A 413 4.37 -13.72 -37.76
CA GLN A 413 5.47 -13.87 -38.72
C GLN A 413 6.62 -12.90 -38.40
N ASP A 414 6.33 -11.64 -38.08
CA ASP A 414 7.37 -10.68 -37.66
C ASP A 414 8.05 -11.15 -36.38
N THR A 415 7.26 -11.65 -35.42
CA THR A 415 7.79 -12.15 -34.15
C THR A 415 8.69 -13.36 -34.38
N LEU A 416 8.32 -14.30 -35.26
CA LEU A 416 9.14 -15.46 -35.60
C LEU A 416 10.50 -15.05 -36.18
N GLU A 417 10.50 -14.14 -37.16
CA GLU A 417 11.72 -13.61 -37.78
C GLU A 417 12.61 -12.91 -36.77
N LEU A 418 12.05 -12.00 -35.98
CA LEU A 418 12.79 -11.25 -34.97
C LEU A 418 13.40 -12.17 -33.90
N LEU A 419 12.69 -13.23 -33.49
CA LEU A 419 13.22 -14.20 -32.54
C LEU A 419 14.36 -15.04 -33.13
N TYR A 420 14.27 -15.40 -34.41
CA TYR A 420 15.29 -16.14 -35.13
C TYR A 420 16.53 -15.28 -35.39
N ASP A 421 16.35 -14.10 -35.99
CA ASP A 421 17.39 -13.14 -36.30
C ASP A 421 18.08 -12.59 -35.05
N GLY A 422 17.31 -12.44 -33.96
CA GLY A 422 17.80 -12.01 -32.67
C GLY A 422 18.78 -13.00 -32.02
N ARG A 423 18.94 -14.22 -32.54
CA ARG A 423 19.92 -15.24 -32.06
C ARG A 423 19.98 -15.39 -30.54
N GLY A 424 18.82 -15.32 -29.86
CA GLY A 424 18.71 -15.47 -28.40
C GLY A 424 19.12 -14.24 -27.60
N MET A 425 19.27 -13.08 -28.24
CA MET A 425 19.36 -11.78 -27.57
C MET A 425 18.01 -11.36 -26.98
N ILE A 426 16.91 -11.67 -27.66
CA ILE A 426 15.55 -11.41 -27.14
C ILE A 426 15.26 -12.37 -25.99
N THR A 427 15.20 -11.83 -24.78
CA THR A 427 15.04 -12.64 -23.55
C THR A 427 13.60 -12.73 -23.08
N HIS A 428 12.79 -11.72 -23.40
CA HIS A 428 11.39 -11.62 -22.99
C HIS A 428 10.52 -11.13 -24.16
N ILE A 429 9.24 -11.47 -24.13
CA ILE A 429 8.19 -10.86 -24.96
C ILE A 429 7.15 -10.20 -24.05
N GLU A 430 6.65 -9.02 -24.44
CA GLU A 430 5.50 -8.41 -23.78
C GLU A 430 4.24 -9.13 -24.26
N ALA A 431 3.87 -10.16 -23.53
CA ALA A 431 2.92 -11.13 -23.99
C ALA A 431 1.46 -10.67 -23.79
N TYR A 432 1.25 -9.69 -22.90
CA TYR A 432 -0.06 -9.06 -22.71
C TYR A 432 0.10 -7.63 -22.19
N ASN A 433 -0.54 -6.67 -22.86
CA ASN A 433 -0.65 -5.28 -22.42
C ASN A 433 -2.11 -4.88 -22.29
N LEU A 434 -2.49 -4.37 -21.12
CA LEU A 434 -3.88 -4.03 -20.81
C LEU A 434 -4.40 -2.85 -21.65
N LYS A 435 -3.53 -1.94 -22.07
CA LYS A 435 -3.89 -0.80 -22.89
C LYS A 435 -4.33 -1.25 -24.28
N ASP A 436 -3.50 -2.08 -24.91
CA ASP A 436 -3.71 -2.56 -26.28
C ASP A 436 -4.99 -3.41 -26.36
N ALA A 437 -5.22 -4.27 -25.36
CA ALA A 437 -6.45 -5.06 -25.25
C ALA A 437 -7.74 -4.23 -25.09
N CYS A 438 -7.66 -2.99 -24.60
CA CYS A 438 -8.82 -2.11 -24.41
C CYS A 438 -9.08 -1.14 -25.56
N GLU A 439 -8.08 -0.80 -26.38
CA GLU A 439 -8.28 0.06 -27.56
C GLU A 439 -9.18 -0.64 -28.59
N GLU A 440 -9.14 -1.97 -28.66
CA GLU A 440 -9.90 -2.77 -29.64
C GLU A 440 -11.36 -3.00 -29.25
N ALA A 441 -11.69 -3.06 -27.96
CA ALA A 441 -13.07 -3.26 -27.49
C ALA A 441 -13.99 -2.06 -27.81
N SER A 442 -13.41 -0.89 -28.11
CA SER A 442 -14.15 0.35 -28.42
C SER A 442 -14.33 0.62 -29.92
N CYS A 443 -13.74 -0.19 -30.81
CA CYS A 443 -13.86 -0.01 -32.26
C CYS A 443 -14.86 -1.02 -32.83
N GLU A 444 -16.16 -0.71 -32.74
CA GLU A 444 -17.26 -1.57 -33.24
C GLU A 444 -17.31 -1.69 -34.77
N GLU A 445 -16.57 -0.88 -35.53
CA GLU A 445 -16.63 -0.86 -37.01
C GLU A 445 -15.56 -1.70 -37.74
N GLN A 446 -14.77 -2.53 -37.05
CA GLN A 446 -13.87 -3.52 -37.69
C GLN A 446 -14.07 -4.93 -37.12
N SER A 447 -15.32 -5.39 -37.13
CA SER A 447 -15.77 -6.71 -36.66
C SER A 447 -15.16 -7.93 -37.39
N THR A 448 -14.21 -7.74 -38.30
CA THR A 448 -13.37 -8.81 -38.88
C THR A 448 -12.01 -8.99 -38.20
N GLN A 449 -11.58 -8.09 -37.28
CA GLN A 449 -10.27 -8.15 -36.61
C GLN A 449 -10.27 -8.79 -35.21
N LEU A 450 -11.42 -8.91 -34.54
CA LEU A 450 -11.56 -9.53 -33.21
C LEU A 450 -11.04 -10.99 -33.16
N THR A 451 -11.09 -11.69 -34.29
CA THR A 451 -10.53 -13.05 -34.46
C THR A 451 -9.01 -13.08 -34.68
N GLY A 452 -8.40 -11.96 -35.08
CA GLY A 452 -6.98 -11.85 -35.44
C GLY A 452 -6.03 -11.80 -34.22
N GLN A 453 -6.33 -11.01 -33.20
CA GLN A 453 -5.48 -10.89 -32.00
C GLN A 453 -5.49 -12.16 -31.14
N GLU A 454 -6.64 -12.79 -30.93
CA GLU A 454 -6.71 -14.06 -30.19
C GLU A 454 -5.91 -15.16 -30.89
N LYS A 455 -6.02 -15.22 -32.23
CA LYS A 455 -5.21 -16.11 -33.07
C LYS A 455 -3.72 -15.76 -32.93
N HIS A 456 -3.37 -14.48 -32.96
CA HIS A 456 -2.00 -13.99 -32.79
C HIS A 456 -1.38 -14.37 -31.42
N TYR A 457 -2.08 -14.11 -30.31
CA TYR A 457 -1.61 -14.50 -28.97
C TYR A 457 -1.49 -16.03 -28.82
N LYS A 458 -2.40 -16.79 -29.44
CA LYS A 458 -2.34 -18.25 -29.45
C LYS A 458 -1.11 -18.76 -30.19
N LEU A 459 -0.84 -18.23 -31.39
CA LEU A 459 0.31 -18.60 -32.21
C LEU A 459 1.64 -18.27 -31.51
N ILE A 460 1.77 -17.05 -30.97
CA ILE A 460 2.98 -16.63 -30.24
C ILE A 460 3.14 -17.42 -28.94
N GLY A 461 2.05 -17.64 -28.19
CA GLY A 461 2.09 -18.44 -26.97
C GLY A 461 2.53 -19.88 -27.23
N ARG A 462 2.07 -20.48 -28.35
CA ARG A 462 2.50 -21.81 -28.78
C ARG A 462 3.97 -21.82 -29.21
N LEU A 463 4.42 -20.82 -29.98
CA LEU A 463 5.81 -20.67 -30.38
C LEU A 463 6.73 -20.52 -29.16
N GLN A 464 6.38 -19.65 -28.20
CA GLN A 464 7.13 -19.45 -26.97
C GLN A 464 7.22 -20.75 -26.16
N LYS A 465 6.10 -21.47 -26.03
CA LYS A 465 6.07 -22.76 -25.32
C LYS A 465 7.00 -23.77 -26.01
N ALA A 466 6.90 -23.90 -27.33
CA ALA A 466 7.70 -24.83 -28.11
C ALA A 466 9.20 -24.49 -28.13
N LEU A 467 9.58 -23.21 -28.04
CA LEU A 467 10.98 -22.78 -27.89
C LEU A 467 11.56 -23.09 -26.49
N ASN A 468 10.69 -23.13 -25.48
CA ASN A 468 11.09 -23.38 -24.09
C ASN A 468 11.08 -24.88 -23.73
N GLU A 469 10.32 -25.69 -24.46
CA GLU A 469 10.30 -27.15 -24.35
C GLU A 469 11.46 -27.73 -25.18
N ASP A 470 12.17 -28.74 -24.68
CA ASP A 470 13.28 -29.42 -25.40
C ASP A 470 12.70 -30.39 -26.47
N SER A 471 11.77 -29.90 -27.30
CA SER A 471 11.01 -30.69 -28.27
C SER A 471 10.94 -30.02 -29.65
N VAL A 472 11.82 -30.48 -30.52
CA VAL A 472 11.90 -30.06 -31.93
C VAL A 472 10.59 -30.31 -32.69
N ILE A 473 9.84 -31.36 -32.36
CA ILE A 473 8.56 -31.71 -32.99
C ILE A 473 7.52 -30.61 -32.73
N THR A 474 7.42 -30.16 -31.48
CA THR A 474 6.47 -29.10 -31.12
C THR A 474 6.83 -27.77 -31.78
N LEU A 475 8.12 -27.47 -31.88
CA LEU A 475 8.62 -26.27 -32.55
C LEU A 475 8.31 -26.28 -34.04
N LYS A 476 8.58 -27.40 -34.73
CA LYS A 476 8.23 -27.59 -36.14
C LYS A 476 6.73 -27.37 -36.38
N SER A 477 5.89 -27.93 -35.52
CA SER A 477 4.44 -27.78 -35.59
C SER A 477 4.00 -26.32 -35.39
N ALA A 478 4.56 -25.61 -34.42
CA ALA A 478 4.22 -24.21 -34.13
C ALA A 478 4.62 -23.28 -35.30
N ILE A 479 5.81 -23.47 -35.86
CA ILE A 479 6.29 -22.67 -37.00
C ILE A 479 5.43 -22.94 -38.24
N ARG A 480 5.08 -24.21 -38.51
CA ARG A 480 4.16 -24.55 -39.60
C ARG A 480 2.81 -23.87 -39.47
N GLU A 481 2.26 -23.79 -38.26
CA GLU A 481 0.97 -23.10 -38.01
C GLU A 481 1.05 -21.60 -38.36
N ILE A 482 2.17 -20.94 -38.05
CA ILE A 482 2.42 -19.53 -38.41
C ILE A 482 2.58 -19.36 -39.93
N ILE A 483 3.24 -20.32 -40.59
CA ILE A 483 3.40 -20.33 -42.06
C ILE A 483 2.06 -20.58 -42.75
N TYR A 484 1.24 -21.51 -42.26
CA TYR A 484 -0.09 -21.77 -42.82
C TYR A 484 -1.00 -20.55 -42.66
N ASP A 485 -0.98 -19.89 -41.49
CA ASP A 485 -1.70 -18.61 -41.31
C ASP A 485 -1.25 -17.54 -42.33
N TYR A 486 0.03 -17.53 -42.69
CA TYR A 486 0.56 -16.63 -43.69
C TYR A 486 0.14 -17.00 -45.13
N GLU A 487 0.07 -18.29 -45.43
CA GLU A 487 -0.42 -18.80 -46.72
C GLU A 487 -1.92 -18.51 -46.90
N ASP A 488 -2.73 -18.71 -45.87
CA ASP A 488 -4.16 -18.37 -45.89
C ASP A 488 -4.37 -16.87 -46.22
N GLN A 489 -3.57 -15.99 -45.60
CA GLN A 489 -3.62 -14.54 -45.91
C GLN A 489 -3.21 -14.23 -47.35
N LEU A 490 -2.20 -14.94 -47.86
CA LEU A 490 -1.74 -14.79 -49.24
C LEU A 490 -2.80 -15.27 -50.24
N GLU A 491 -3.53 -16.35 -49.93
CA GLU A 491 -4.62 -16.85 -50.76
C GLU A 491 -5.81 -15.89 -50.81
N GLN A 492 -6.15 -15.25 -49.69
CA GLN A 492 -7.20 -14.22 -49.64
C GLN A 492 -6.85 -13.00 -50.51
N LEU A 493 -5.56 -12.62 -50.58
CA LEU A 493 -5.06 -11.50 -51.37
C LEU A 493 -4.87 -11.83 -52.86
N LYS A 494 -4.97 -13.11 -53.25
CA LYS A 494 -4.79 -13.58 -54.63
C LYS A 494 -5.84 -13.03 -55.60
N ALA A 495 -6.96 -12.51 -55.07
CA ALA A 495 -8.00 -11.83 -55.84
C ALA A 495 -7.54 -10.51 -56.47
N ASP A 496 -6.46 -9.88 -55.98
CA ASP A 496 -5.84 -8.67 -56.55
C ASP A 496 -4.31 -8.85 -56.69
N PRO A 497 -3.82 -9.41 -57.82
CA PRO A 497 -2.40 -9.74 -58.02
C PRO A 497 -1.48 -8.52 -58.22
N GLU A 498 -2.04 -7.36 -58.56
CA GLU A 498 -1.31 -6.11 -58.77
C GLU A 498 -0.98 -5.39 -57.44
N ALA A 499 -1.67 -5.77 -56.35
CA ALA A 499 -1.45 -5.19 -55.04
C ALA A 499 0.02 -5.33 -54.58
N THR A 500 0.67 -4.21 -54.27
CA THR A 500 2.06 -4.15 -53.79
C THR A 500 2.30 -5.06 -52.57
N LYS A 501 1.27 -5.23 -51.72
CA LYS A 501 1.26 -6.15 -50.58
C LYS A 501 1.40 -7.62 -50.99
N TYR A 502 0.69 -8.07 -52.04
CA TYR A 502 0.75 -9.45 -52.51
C TYR A 502 2.18 -9.82 -52.97
N ARG A 503 2.82 -8.96 -53.77
CA ARG A 503 4.20 -9.16 -54.25
C ARG A 503 5.21 -9.18 -53.10
N ALA A 504 5.07 -8.27 -52.13
CA ALA A 504 5.93 -8.25 -50.95
C ALA A 504 5.77 -9.52 -50.10
N MET A 505 4.54 -10.02 -49.96
CA MET A 505 4.28 -11.23 -49.19
C MET A 505 4.80 -12.49 -49.88
N GLN A 506 4.67 -12.57 -51.21
CA GLN A 506 5.21 -13.67 -52.01
C GLN A 506 6.73 -13.77 -51.89
N LYS A 507 7.44 -12.62 -51.82
CA LYS A 507 8.89 -12.57 -51.59
C LYS A 507 9.31 -13.06 -50.20
N ARG A 508 8.49 -12.84 -49.17
CA ARG A 508 8.78 -13.18 -47.77
C ARG A 508 8.53 -14.65 -47.44
N LYS A 509 7.63 -15.32 -48.17
CA LYS A 509 7.35 -16.77 -48.01
C LYS A 509 8.61 -17.66 -47.94
N PRO A 510 9.57 -17.60 -48.89
CA PRO A 510 10.77 -18.44 -48.83
C PRO A 510 11.63 -18.17 -47.60
N GLU A 511 11.64 -16.94 -47.07
CA GLU A 511 12.41 -16.58 -45.86
C GLU A 511 11.83 -17.28 -44.62
N LEU A 512 10.50 -17.32 -44.48
CA LEU A 512 9.83 -18.05 -43.40
C LEU A 512 10.06 -19.57 -43.50
N VAL A 513 10.05 -20.12 -44.72
CA VAL A 513 10.35 -21.54 -44.96
C VAL A 513 11.82 -21.85 -44.65
N ALA A 514 12.74 -20.91 -44.90
CA ALA A 514 14.16 -21.07 -44.54
C ALA A 514 14.35 -21.21 -43.02
N ILE A 515 13.58 -20.48 -42.21
CA ILE A 515 13.59 -20.64 -40.74
C ILE A 515 13.13 -22.05 -40.34
N LEU A 516 12.11 -22.59 -41.01
CA LEU A 516 11.64 -23.96 -40.78
C LEU A 516 12.70 -25.01 -41.17
N SER A 517 13.50 -24.74 -42.19
CA SER A 517 14.63 -25.59 -42.60
C SER A 517 15.80 -25.54 -41.61
N ASP A 518 16.05 -24.40 -40.95
CA ASP A 518 17.10 -24.21 -39.93
C ASP A 518 16.59 -24.38 -38.49
N LEU A 519 15.70 -25.36 -38.30
CA LEU A 519 14.99 -25.61 -37.04
C LEU A 519 15.92 -25.97 -35.87
N GLU A 520 16.95 -26.79 -36.13
CA GLU A 520 17.89 -27.27 -35.10
C GLU A 520 18.67 -26.13 -34.48
N LYS A 521 19.16 -25.20 -35.31
CA LYS A 521 19.85 -24.00 -34.85
C LYS A 521 18.92 -23.09 -34.07
N PHE A 522 17.69 -22.88 -34.56
CA PHE A 522 16.72 -22.06 -33.86
C PHE A 522 16.37 -22.61 -32.47
N HIS A 523 16.17 -23.93 -32.37
CA HIS A 523 15.97 -24.63 -31.11
C HIS A 523 17.18 -24.49 -30.17
N THR A 524 18.39 -24.72 -30.68
CA THR A 524 19.63 -24.68 -29.88
C THR A 524 19.87 -23.30 -29.24
N ILE A 525 19.48 -22.22 -29.92
CA ILE A 525 19.59 -20.84 -29.43
C ILE A 525 18.82 -20.65 -28.11
N TYR A 526 17.57 -21.13 -28.04
CA TYR A 526 16.69 -20.93 -26.88
C TYR A 526 16.74 -22.08 -25.85
N ARG A 527 17.32 -23.23 -26.20
CA ARG A 527 17.49 -24.39 -25.31
C ARG A 527 18.13 -24.04 -23.96
N LYS A 528 19.17 -23.19 -23.96
CA LYS A 528 19.87 -22.74 -22.73
C LYS A 528 19.33 -21.42 -22.18
N ARG A 529 18.47 -20.72 -22.92
CA ARG A 529 17.95 -19.38 -22.58
C ARG A 529 16.45 -19.34 -22.85
N SER A 530 15.66 -19.67 -21.83
CA SER A 530 14.21 -19.64 -21.98
C SER A 530 13.68 -18.23 -22.27
N LEU A 531 12.82 -18.14 -23.28
CA LEU A 531 12.07 -16.95 -23.66
C LEU A 531 10.94 -16.72 -22.65
N LYS A 532 11.00 -15.63 -21.89
CA LYS A 532 10.05 -15.33 -20.80
C LYS A 532 9.00 -14.32 -21.23
N SER A 533 7.95 -14.17 -20.43
CA SER A 533 6.89 -13.18 -20.70
C SER A 533 6.95 -12.01 -19.72
N ARG A 534 6.62 -10.82 -20.21
CA ARG A 534 6.26 -9.62 -19.45
C ARG A 534 4.77 -9.35 -19.65
N ILE A 535 4.16 -8.74 -18.63
CA ILE A 535 2.75 -8.34 -18.62
C ILE A 535 2.70 -6.92 -18.04
N GLY A 536 2.18 -6.00 -18.83
CA GLY A 536 2.18 -4.57 -18.55
C GLY A 536 0.77 -3.98 -18.54
N SER A 537 0.56 -2.91 -17.78
CA SER A 537 -0.69 -2.16 -17.87
C SER A 537 -0.64 -1.04 -18.92
N GLY A 538 0.55 -0.58 -19.29
CA GLY A 538 0.72 0.61 -20.14
C GLY A 538 0.17 1.88 -19.48
N SER A 539 -0.06 1.85 -18.15
CA SER A 539 -0.79 2.91 -17.47
C SER A 539 0.01 4.21 -17.45
N THR A 540 -0.55 5.25 -18.07
CA THR A 540 -0.08 6.63 -18.02
C THR A 540 -0.77 7.43 -16.91
N GLY A 541 -1.86 6.87 -16.36
CA GLY A 541 -2.77 7.58 -15.46
C GLY A 541 -3.46 8.76 -16.14
N GLN A 542 -3.49 8.83 -17.47
CA GLN A 542 -3.88 10.04 -18.22
C GLN A 542 -5.18 9.84 -19.02
N ALA A 543 -5.62 8.60 -19.24
CA ALA A 543 -6.79 8.25 -20.06
C ALA A 543 -8.05 7.97 -19.22
N GLU A 544 -9.15 8.63 -19.61
CA GLU A 544 -10.45 8.69 -18.92
C GLU A 544 -11.23 7.35 -18.90
N HIS A 545 -10.84 6.40 -19.76
CA HIS A 545 -11.44 5.07 -19.84
C HIS A 545 -10.40 3.94 -19.72
N SER A 546 -9.28 4.20 -19.02
CA SER A 546 -8.22 3.20 -18.84
C SER A 546 -8.26 2.54 -17.46
N HIS A 547 -7.95 1.25 -17.42
CA HIS A 547 -7.71 0.54 -16.17
C HIS A 547 -6.52 1.14 -15.41
N GLY A 548 -6.66 1.24 -14.09
CA GLY A 548 -5.54 1.64 -13.24
C GLY A 548 -4.39 0.62 -13.28
N MET A 549 -3.16 1.09 -13.02
CA MET A 549 -1.95 0.25 -12.98
C MET A 549 -2.05 -0.96 -12.03
N GLY A 550 -1.33 -2.03 -12.37
CA GLY A 550 -1.00 -3.14 -11.48
C GLY A 550 -1.83 -4.42 -11.63
N PHE A 551 -1.15 -5.54 -11.41
CA PHE A 551 -1.70 -6.89 -11.40
C PHE A 551 -1.37 -7.63 -10.11
N VAL A 552 -2.16 -8.65 -9.78
CA VAL A 552 -1.89 -9.53 -8.66
C VAL A 552 -2.20 -10.99 -8.99
N VAL A 553 -1.32 -11.90 -8.56
CA VAL A 553 -1.57 -13.34 -8.66
C VAL A 553 -2.45 -13.76 -7.49
N LEU A 554 -3.67 -14.19 -7.80
CA LEU A 554 -4.72 -14.49 -6.83
C LEU A 554 -4.30 -15.57 -5.82
N ASP A 555 -3.48 -16.53 -6.24
CA ASP A 555 -2.98 -17.62 -5.39
C ASP A 555 -2.08 -17.14 -4.25
N THR A 556 -1.55 -15.93 -4.34
CA THR A 556 -0.72 -15.32 -3.30
C THR A 556 -1.51 -14.47 -2.31
N LEU A 557 -2.81 -14.24 -2.58
CA LEU A 557 -3.70 -13.47 -1.72
C LEU A 557 -4.39 -14.32 -0.65
N PRO A 558 -4.82 -13.72 0.47
CA PRO A 558 -5.70 -14.38 1.44
C PRO A 558 -6.99 -14.88 0.77
N ALA A 559 -7.50 -16.05 1.18
CA ALA A 559 -8.68 -16.67 0.56
C ALA A 559 -9.91 -15.73 0.45
N ARG A 560 -10.11 -14.85 1.44
CA ARG A 560 -11.20 -13.85 1.42
C ARG A 560 -11.02 -12.78 0.35
N ALA A 561 -9.78 -12.34 0.12
CA ALA A 561 -9.44 -11.31 -0.86
C ALA A 561 -9.59 -11.79 -2.31
N ARG A 562 -9.66 -13.11 -2.52
CA ARG A 562 -9.88 -13.72 -3.84
C ARG A 562 -11.33 -13.66 -4.28
N LYS A 563 -12.29 -13.71 -3.33
CA LYS A 563 -13.73 -13.80 -3.63
C LYS A 563 -14.25 -12.73 -4.60
N PRO A 564 -13.86 -11.44 -4.51
CA PRO A 564 -14.34 -10.42 -5.43
C PRO A 564 -13.98 -10.68 -6.90
N PHE A 565 -12.87 -11.39 -7.19
CA PHE A 565 -12.44 -11.69 -8.56
C PHE A 565 -13.19 -12.85 -9.21
N TYR A 566 -13.98 -13.60 -8.43
CA TYR A 566 -14.80 -14.72 -8.88
C TYR A 566 -16.29 -14.41 -8.86
N ARG A 567 -16.69 -13.18 -8.53
CA ARG A 567 -18.07 -12.74 -8.65
C ARG A 567 -18.25 -12.16 -10.04
N ASP A 568 -19.21 -12.67 -10.79
CA ASP A 568 -19.51 -12.26 -12.18
C ASP A 568 -20.23 -10.91 -12.29
N ASN A 569 -20.00 -10.00 -11.35
CA ASN A 569 -20.57 -8.64 -11.43
C ASN A 569 -19.60 -7.76 -12.23
N CYS A 570 -19.88 -7.60 -13.52
CA CYS A 570 -19.09 -6.81 -14.48
C CYS A 570 -18.90 -5.33 -14.09
N GLU A 571 -19.68 -4.79 -13.14
CA GLU A 571 -19.65 -3.37 -12.79
C GLU A 571 -18.57 -2.96 -11.76
N GLU A 572 -17.96 -3.91 -11.02
CA GLU A 572 -17.00 -3.60 -9.95
C GLU A 572 -15.52 -3.64 -10.38
N GLY A 573 -15.19 -3.27 -11.64
CA GLY A 573 -13.84 -2.91 -12.11
C GLY A 573 -12.67 -3.89 -11.90
N ARG A 574 -12.88 -5.07 -11.32
CA ARG A 574 -11.84 -6.07 -10.99
C ARG A 574 -11.99 -7.25 -11.91
N HIS A 575 -11.15 -7.32 -12.94
CA HIS A 575 -11.25 -8.35 -13.96
C HIS A 575 -10.08 -9.34 -13.84
N ARG A 576 -10.37 -10.60 -14.12
CA ARG A 576 -9.35 -11.62 -14.32
C ARG A 576 -8.92 -11.57 -15.78
N ILE A 577 -7.64 -11.32 -16.01
CA ILE A 577 -7.09 -11.29 -17.37
C ILE A 577 -6.91 -12.71 -17.91
N PRO A 578 -6.83 -12.91 -19.23
CA PRO A 578 -6.62 -14.22 -19.88
C PRO A 578 -5.19 -14.78 -19.70
N VAL A 579 -4.61 -14.61 -18.51
CA VAL A 579 -3.22 -14.98 -18.21
C VAL A 579 -3.12 -15.66 -16.86
N SER A 580 -2.40 -16.77 -16.82
CA SER A 580 -2.12 -17.54 -15.61
C SER A 580 -0.63 -17.48 -15.24
N ALA A 581 -0.31 -17.20 -13.99
CA ALA A 581 1.03 -17.25 -13.43
C ALA A 581 1.26 -18.58 -12.70
N LEU A 582 2.29 -19.32 -13.09
CA LEU A 582 2.75 -20.50 -12.36
C LEU A 582 3.76 -20.10 -11.28
N MET A 583 3.44 -20.43 -10.03
CA MET A 583 4.18 -19.96 -8.85
C MET A 583 4.70 -21.14 -8.02
N THR A 584 5.98 -21.08 -7.63
CA THR A 584 6.53 -21.97 -6.60
C THR A 584 6.45 -21.30 -5.23
N LYS A 585 5.87 -22.03 -4.27
CA LYS A 585 5.81 -21.64 -2.86
C LYS A 585 6.98 -22.27 -2.10
N SER A 586 7.86 -21.45 -1.54
CA SER A 586 8.92 -21.90 -0.62
C SER A 586 8.58 -21.46 0.80
N ILE A 587 8.73 -22.37 1.76
CA ILE A 587 8.49 -22.10 3.19
C ILE A 587 9.82 -22.28 3.90
N ASN A 588 10.38 -21.19 4.42
CA ASN A 588 11.62 -21.24 5.17
C ASN A 588 11.30 -21.10 6.66
N SER A 589 11.94 -21.89 7.52
CA SER A 589 11.93 -21.71 8.97
C SER A 589 13.34 -21.43 9.46
N LYS A 590 13.52 -20.44 10.34
CA LYS A 590 14.72 -20.41 11.19
C LYS A 590 14.61 -21.59 12.16
N VAL A 591 15.42 -22.62 11.95
CA VAL A 591 15.68 -23.63 12.98
C VAL A 591 16.67 -22.99 13.92
N GLY A 592 16.23 -22.68 15.14
CA GLY A 592 17.14 -22.39 16.23
C GLY A 592 17.74 -23.70 16.71
N ASP A 593 19.06 -23.78 16.74
CA ASP A 593 19.78 -24.93 17.30
C ASP A 593 19.75 -24.79 18.83
N SER A 594 18.63 -25.20 19.45
CA SER A 594 18.53 -25.28 20.90
C SER A 594 17.49 -26.32 21.31
N GLY A 595 17.96 -27.41 21.92
CA GLY A 595 17.21 -28.26 22.84
C GLY A 595 15.96 -28.94 22.29
N ARG A 596 16.14 -30.17 21.78
CA ARG A 596 15.06 -31.16 21.71
C ARG A 596 14.64 -31.46 23.15
N ASP A 597 13.54 -30.86 23.58
CA ASP A 597 12.40 -31.51 24.24
C ASP A 597 11.59 -30.48 25.04
N LEU A 598 10.26 -30.51 24.85
CA LEU A 598 9.21 -29.65 25.45
C LEU A 598 8.79 -28.34 24.74
N ALA A 599 9.31 -28.01 23.54
CA ALA A 599 8.87 -26.82 22.78
C ALA A 599 7.73 -27.05 21.74
N ARG A 600 7.00 -28.18 21.79
CA ARG A 600 6.04 -28.53 20.71
C ARG A 600 4.71 -27.75 20.68
N LEU A 601 4.42 -26.87 21.64
CA LEU A 601 3.13 -26.16 21.69
C LEU A 601 3.19 -24.61 21.66
N SER A 602 4.38 -23.99 21.70
CA SER A 602 4.50 -22.52 21.77
C SER A 602 5.27 -21.86 20.61
N GLU A 603 5.95 -22.64 19.76
CA GLU A 603 6.83 -22.11 18.70
C GLU A 603 6.18 -21.91 17.32
N LYS A 604 4.85 -21.87 17.21
CA LYS A 604 4.19 -21.80 15.89
C LYS A 604 4.26 -20.45 15.15
N ASN A 605 4.78 -19.36 15.74
CA ASN A 605 4.69 -18.02 15.13
C ASN A 605 6.01 -17.23 15.03
N GLY A 606 7.16 -17.85 15.29
CA GLY A 606 8.44 -17.15 15.43
C GLY A 606 9.51 -17.51 14.40
N GLY A 607 9.19 -17.71 13.12
CA GLY A 607 10.28 -17.91 12.15
C GLY A 607 9.97 -18.49 10.79
N ARG A 608 8.70 -18.84 10.50
CA ARG A 608 8.30 -19.29 9.17
C ARG A 608 7.98 -18.11 8.27
N TRP A 609 8.69 -17.96 7.15
CA TRP A 609 8.30 -17.02 6.10
C TRP A 609 8.06 -17.74 4.78
N VAL A 610 7.00 -17.32 4.09
CA VAL A 610 6.64 -17.83 2.77
C VAL A 610 7.21 -16.91 1.71
N LYS A 611 7.96 -17.48 0.78
CA LYS A 611 8.49 -16.77 -0.39
C LYS A 611 7.93 -17.39 -1.66
N TRP A 612 7.38 -16.53 -2.51
CA TRP A 612 6.83 -16.89 -3.81
C TRP A 612 7.83 -16.59 -4.93
N LYS A 613 8.01 -17.55 -5.83
CA LYS A 613 8.84 -17.41 -7.04
C LYS A 613 7.97 -17.64 -8.27
N LEU A 614 8.07 -16.74 -9.26
CA LEU A 614 7.40 -16.90 -10.55
C LEU A 614 8.23 -17.85 -11.42
N ASN A 615 7.57 -18.85 -11.99
CA ASN A 615 8.17 -19.80 -12.92
C ASN A 615 7.94 -19.34 -14.37
N SER A 616 6.68 -19.18 -14.75
CA SER A 616 6.26 -18.74 -16.08
C SER A 616 4.88 -18.08 -16.06
N PHE A 617 4.55 -17.41 -17.17
CA PHE A 617 3.21 -16.96 -17.49
C PHE A 617 2.68 -17.77 -18.67
N ASN A 618 1.41 -18.15 -18.61
CA ASN A 618 0.71 -18.86 -19.68
C ASN A 618 -0.50 -18.01 -20.09
N ILE A 619 -0.63 -17.73 -21.38
CA ILE A 619 -1.76 -16.98 -21.94
C ILE A 619 -2.78 -17.98 -22.47
N HIS A 620 -4.05 -17.70 -22.23
CA HIS A 620 -5.16 -18.52 -22.68
C HIS A 620 -6.21 -17.60 -23.30
N ALA A 621 -6.39 -17.62 -24.63
CA ALA A 621 -7.44 -16.86 -25.29
C ALA A 621 -8.83 -17.24 -24.74
N GLY A 622 -9.73 -16.25 -24.60
CA GLY A 622 -11.11 -16.44 -24.15
C GLY A 622 -11.34 -16.97 -22.72
N LYS A 623 -10.29 -17.26 -21.93
CA LYS A 623 -10.43 -17.86 -20.58
C LYS A 623 -9.70 -17.06 -19.50
N ALA A 624 -10.46 -16.61 -18.50
CA ALA A 624 -9.92 -15.94 -17.32
C ALA A 624 -8.90 -16.82 -16.55
N GLY A 625 -7.69 -16.28 -16.33
CA GLY A 625 -6.61 -16.93 -15.58
C GLY A 625 -6.65 -16.67 -14.08
N ASN A 626 -5.50 -16.87 -13.41
CA ASN A 626 -5.31 -16.62 -11.97
C ASN A 626 -4.67 -15.24 -11.66
N ILE A 627 -4.62 -14.33 -12.64
CA ILE A 627 -4.14 -12.95 -12.47
C ILE A 627 -5.33 -12.00 -12.50
N GLY A 628 -5.43 -11.13 -11.49
CA GLY A 628 -6.45 -10.09 -11.41
C GLY A 628 -5.87 -8.68 -11.54
N THR A 629 -6.65 -7.74 -12.08
CA THR A 629 -6.31 -6.31 -12.12
C THR A 629 -6.42 -5.68 -10.73
N LEU A 630 -5.48 -4.79 -10.38
CA LEU A 630 -5.52 -4.00 -9.14
C LEU A 630 -6.18 -2.64 -9.32
N GLY A 631 -6.23 -2.13 -10.56
CA GLY A 631 -6.95 -0.92 -10.93
C GLY A 631 -8.35 -1.24 -11.42
N GLY A 632 -9.35 -0.55 -10.86
CA GLY A 632 -10.68 -0.46 -11.44
C GLY A 632 -10.64 0.22 -12.81
N LEU A 633 -11.68 0.03 -13.62
CA LEU A 633 -12.04 1.03 -14.62
C LEU A 633 -12.26 2.33 -13.85
N ASN A 634 -11.43 3.33 -14.11
CA ASN A 634 -11.77 4.70 -13.74
C ASN A 634 -12.90 5.08 -14.69
N ILE A 635 -14.13 4.61 -14.45
CA ILE A 635 -15.28 5.34 -14.95
C ILE A 635 -15.19 6.63 -14.15
N GLN A 636 -14.68 7.69 -14.76
CA GLN A 636 -14.77 9.00 -14.16
C GLN A 636 -16.26 9.27 -13.93
N SER A 637 -16.69 9.05 -12.69
CA SER A 637 -17.55 9.99 -12.00
C SER A 637 -16.75 11.21 -11.54
N ASP A 638 -15.79 11.69 -12.35
CA ASP A 638 -15.34 13.09 -12.25
C ASP A 638 -16.35 14.00 -13.00
N THR A 639 -17.34 13.43 -13.70
CA THR A 639 -18.63 14.06 -14.09
C THR A 639 -19.78 13.68 -13.14
N GLU A 640 -19.50 13.41 -11.85
CA GLU A 640 -20.54 13.60 -10.84
C GLU A 640 -20.71 15.12 -10.60
N ASP A 641 -21.57 15.71 -11.43
CA ASP A 641 -22.25 16.99 -11.20
C ASP A 641 -21.36 18.20 -10.83
N GLU A 642 -20.55 18.72 -11.76
CA GLU A 642 -20.14 20.14 -11.71
C GLU A 642 -21.30 21.10 -12.08
N GLY A 643 -22.50 20.59 -12.37
CA GLY A 643 -23.69 21.39 -12.72
C GLY A 643 -24.86 21.35 -11.72
N LEU A 644 -24.89 20.42 -10.77
CA LEU A 644 -25.97 20.30 -9.79
C LEU A 644 -25.36 20.00 -8.43
N GLN A 645 -25.23 21.02 -7.57
CA GLN A 645 -24.98 20.82 -6.14
C GLN A 645 -26.17 20.05 -5.55
N LYS A 646 -26.17 18.73 -5.69
CA LYS A 646 -27.10 17.85 -5.00
C LYS A 646 -26.82 18.06 -3.52
N ALA A 647 -27.80 18.57 -2.79
CA ALA A 647 -27.65 18.85 -1.36
C ALA A 647 -27.12 17.59 -0.66
N GLU A 648 -25.85 17.62 -0.26
CA GLU A 648 -25.21 16.43 0.28
C GLU A 648 -25.91 16.02 1.58
N SER A 649 -26.51 14.83 1.57
CA SER A 649 -27.23 14.28 2.72
C SER A 649 -26.34 13.34 3.54
N LEU A 650 -26.70 13.11 4.80
CA LEU A 650 -26.14 12.03 5.61
C LEU A 650 -26.85 10.72 5.24
N ASP A 651 -26.44 10.05 4.15
CA ASP A 651 -27.07 8.79 3.71
C ASP A 651 -27.04 7.68 4.78
N ARG A 652 -26.15 7.79 5.78
CA ARG A 652 -25.97 6.80 6.87
C ARG A 652 -25.73 7.47 8.24
N PRO A 653 -26.77 8.04 8.88
CA PRO A 653 -26.63 8.84 10.10
C PRO A 653 -26.03 8.05 11.29
N TRP A 654 -26.33 6.75 11.41
CA TRP A 654 -25.79 5.87 12.45
C TRP A 654 -24.28 5.59 12.36
N THR A 655 -23.70 5.76 11.17
CA THR A 655 -22.27 5.54 10.96
C THR A 655 -21.48 6.66 11.59
N TYR A 656 -21.88 7.90 11.28
CA TYR A 656 -21.29 9.14 11.75
C TYR A 656 -22.05 9.68 12.95
N LEU A 657 -22.43 8.85 13.92
CA LEU A 657 -23.00 9.34 15.18
C LEU A 657 -21.87 9.56 16.17
N ASN A 658 -21.97 10.60 17.00
CA ASN A 658 -20.96 10.93 18.00
C ASN A 658 -20.64 9.71 18.86
N THR A 659 -19.35 9.47 19.09
CA THR A 659 -18.86 8.24 19.74
C THR A 659 -19.41 8.11 21.16
N ASN A 660 -19.60 9.20 21.88
CA ASN A 660 -20.15 9.18 23.22
C ASN A 660 -21.62 8.73 23.20
N ILE A 661 -22.42 9.30 22.31
CA ILE A 661 -23.83 8.92 22.14
C ILE A 661 -23.94 7.44 21.75
N LYS A 662 -23.11 7.01 20.79
CA LYS A 662 -23.06 5.62 20.34
C LYS A 662 -22.65 4.65 21.45
N ASN A 663 -21.68 5.04 22.29
CA ASN A 663 -21.23 4.23 23.42
C ASN A 663 -22.32 4.14 24.50
N THR A 664 -23.00 5.24 24.82
CA THR A 664 -24.13 5.25 25.76
C THR A 664 -25.28 4.39 25.25
N ALA A 665 -25.66 4.53 23.97
CA ALA A 665 -26.69 3.72 23.35
C ALA A 665 -26.37 2.22 23.41
N LYS A 666 -25.12 1.82 23.13
CA LYS A 666 -24.68 0.42 23.25
C LYS A 666 -24.82 -0.11 24.68
N VAL A 667 -24.45 0.68 25.69
CA VAL A 667 -24.60 0.27 27.09
C VAL A 667 -26.07 0.09 27.44
N LEU A 668 -26.94 1.03 27.04
CA LEU A 668 -28.39 0.94 27.28
C LEU A 668 -29.04 -0.26 26.57
N ILE A 669 -28.73 -0.46 25.28
CA ILE A 669 -29.25 -1.58 24.48
C ILE A 669 -28.82 -2.93 25.07
N GLY A 670 -27.64 -3.01 25.68
CA GLY A 670 -27.23 -4.21 26.41
C GLY A 670 -27.89 -4.31 27.79
N PHE A 671 -28.02 -3.20 28.51
CA PHE A 671 -28.48 -3.18 29.89
C PHE A 671 -29.98 -3.52 30.01
N ILE A 672 -30.82 -2.96 29.15
CA ILE A 672 -32.29 -3.14 29.22
C ILE A 672 -32.69 -4.62 29.11
N PRO A 673 -32.24 -5.40 28.10
CA PRO A 673 -32.58 -6.82 28.01
C PRO A 673 -32.03 -7.65 29.18
N ALA A 674 -30.81 -7.34 29.64
CA ALA A 674 -30.24 -8.01 30.80
C ALA A 674 -31.07 -7.75 32.06
N PHE A 675 -31.43 -6.49 32.32
CA PHE A 675 -32.25 -6.10 33.46
C PHE A 675 -33.62 -6.80 33.43
N LEU A 676 -34.32 -6.78 32.29
CA LEU A 676 -35.59 -7.47 32.13
C LEU A 676 -35.46 -8.98 32.37
N THR A 677 -34.39 -9.60 31.88
CA THR A 677 -34.17 -11.04 32.11
C THR A 677 -33.94 -11.34 33.59
N PHE A 678 -33.08 -10.58 34.28
CA PHE A 678 -32.84 -10.75 35.71
C PHE A 678 -34.11 -10.53 36.54
N TYR A 679 -34.89 -9.50 36.21
CA TYR A 679 -36.13 -9.18 36.89
C TYR A 679 -37.19 -10.29 36.74
N LEU A 680 -37.29 -10.91 35.56
CA LEU A 680 -38.32 -11.91 35.24
C LEU A 680 -37.95 -13.35 35.61
N THR A 681 -36.65 -13.69 35.71
CA THR A 681 -36.19 -15.09 35.84
C THR A 681 -35.57 -15.45 37.18
N LYS A 682 -35.37 -14.48 38.08
CA LYS A 682 -34.63 -14.70 39.33
C LYS A 682 -35.47 -14.39 40.56
N ASP A 683 -35.52 -15.36 41.46
CA ASP A 683 -36.32 -15.28 42.68
C ASP A 683 -35.62 -14.48 43.80
N TRP A 684 -34.29 -14.34 43.74
CA TRP A 684 -33.53 -13.61 44.75
C TRP A 684 -33.55 -12.10 44.49
N TRP A 685 -34.11 -11.32 45.44
CA TRP A 685 -34.29 -9.86 45.33
C TRP A 685 -33.02 -9.09 44.90
N LEU A 686 -31.84 -9.49 45.39
CA LEU A 686 -30.60 -8.81 45.02
C LEU A 686 -30.26 -9.05 43.55
N LEU A 687 -30.44 -10.27 43.06
CA LEU A 687 -30.17 -10.59 41.66
C LEU A 687 -31.26 -10.06 40.72
N SER A 688 -32.52 -9.99 41.16
CA SER A 688 -33.62 -9.51 40.33
C SER A 688 -33.53 -8.00 40.08
N TYR A 689 -33.23 -7.19 41.10
CA TYR A 689 -33.12 -5.73 40.97
C TYR A 689 -31.69 -5.25 40.62
N PHE A 690 -30.64 -5.87 41.16
CA PHE A 690 -29.26 -5.43 40.96
C PHE A 690 -28.42 -6.37 40.08
N GLY A 691 -28.96 -7.50 39.63
CA GLY A 691 -28.21 -8.51 38.86
C GLY A 691 -27.55 -7.92 37.61
N ALA A 692 -28.29 -7.14 36.82
CA ALA A 692 -27.74 -6.47 35.63
C ALA A 692 -26.62 -5.48 35.98
N VAL A 693 -26.78 -4.70 37.06
CA VAL A 693 -25.77 -3.74 37.53
C VAL A 693 -24.50 -4.46 37.95
N ILE A 694 -24.61 -5.54 38.73
CA ILE A 694 -23.49 -6.38 39.17
C ILE A 694 -22.78 -7.00 37.95
N TRP A 695 -23.54 -7.55 36.99
CA TRP A 695 -22.98 -8.15 35.77
C TRP A 695 -22.17 -7.15 34.93
N PHE A 696 -22.69 -5.93 34.79
CA PHE A 696 -22.03 -4.83 34.08
C PHE A 696 -20.82 -4.32 34.86
N ALA A 697 -20.91 -4.20 36.19
CA ALA A 697 -19.80 -3.77 37.04
C ALA A 697 -18.61 -4.75 36.97
N ILE A 698 -18.86 -6.06 37.04
CA ILE A 698 -17.80 -7.09 36.90
C ILE A 698 -17.15 -6.99 35.52
N THR A 699 -17.95 -6.86 34.46
CA THR A 699 -17.43 -6.80 33.09
C THR A 699 -16.67 -5.49 32.81
N GLY A 700 -17.20 -4.36 33.30
CA GLY A 700 -16.58 -3.04 33.15
C GLY A 700 -15.25 -2.96 33.90
N SER A 701 -15.23 -3.35 35.17
CA SER A 701 -14.01 -3.39 35.98
C SER A 701 -12.95 -4.32 35.39
N ARG A 702 -13.34 -5.50 34.89
CA ARG A 702 -12.44 -6.42 34.16
C ARG A 702 -11.75 -5.75 32.97
N ASN A 703 -12.48 -5.03 32.11
CA ASN A 703 -11.89 -4.38 30.93
C ASN A 703 -10.90 -3.26 31.32
N ILE A 704 -11.19 -2.53 32.41
CA ILE A 704 -10.29 -1.50 32.95
C ILE A 704 -9.01 -2.15 33.48
N ILE A 705 -9.13 -3.17 34.35
CA ILE A 705 -8.00 -3.90 34.93
C ILE A 705 -7.14 -4.53 33.83
N GLN A 706 -7.76 -5.15 32.82
CA GLN A 706 -7.07 -5.70 31.66
C GLN A 706 -6.25 -4.64 30.93
N SER A 707 -6.84 -3.48 30.65
CA SER A 707 -6.15 -2.39 29.92
C SER A 707 -4.94 -1.86 30.71
N VAL A 708 -5.09 -1.73 32.03
CA VAL A 708 -4.02 -1.30 32.95
C VAL A 708 -2.90 -2.35 33.05
N LEU A 709 -3.26 -3.63 33.21
CA LEU A 709 -2.29 -4.73 33.26
C LEU A 709 -1.59 -4.94 31.91
N GLY A 710 -2.29 -4.78 30.78
CA GLY A 710 -1.70 -4.83 29.45
C GLY A 710 -0.72 -3.68 29.18
N GLY A 711 -1.01 -2.49 29.70
CA GLY A 711 -0.21 -1.26 29.52
C GLY A 711 1.06 -1.17 30.36
N GLY A 712 1.14 -1.80 31.54
CA GLY A 712 2.33 -1.62 32.39
C GLY A 712 2.28 -2.27 33.77
N GLY A 713 1.08 -2.63 34.25
CA GLY A 713 0.88 -3.14 35.61
C GLY A 713 0.41 -2.05 36.58
N LEU A 714 0.18 -2.44 37.83
CA LEU A 714 -0.41 -1.59 38.88
C LEU A 714 0.57 -0.55 39.47
N ARG A 715 1.89 -0.68 39.22
CA ARG A 715 2.86 0.34 39.61
C ARG A 715 2.71 1.55 38.68
N ARG A 716 2.03 2.57 39.19
CA ARG A 716 1.75 3.87 38.56
C ARG A 716 3.06 4.51 38.07
N SER A 717 3.17 4.73 36.76
CA SER A 717 4.01 5.84 36.28
C SER A 717 3.21 7.12 36.56
N PRO A 718 3.73 8.09 37.33
CA PRO A 718 2.99 9.33 37.65
C PRO A 718 2.58 10.12 36.39
N LEU A 719 3.22 9.84 35.25
CA LEU A 719 3.06 10.55 33.98
C LEU A 719 1.93 10.01 33.07
N LEU A 720 1.37 8.83 33.35
CA LEU A 720 0.31 8.20 32.53
C LEU A 720 -0.96 7.91 33.35
N PRO A 721 -2.03 8.71 33.19
CA PRO A 721 -3.30 8.41 33.85
C PRO A 721 -3.96 7.17 33.23
N TRP A 722 -4.63 6.34 34.04
CA TRP A 722 -5.31 5.12 33.56
C TRP A 722 -6.31 5.39 32.44
N ASN A 723 -6.96 6.56 32.44
CA ASN A 723 -7.87 6.99 31.38
C ASN A 723 -7.22 6.99 29.98
N SER A 724 -5.90 7.19 29.88
CA SER A 724 -5.18 7.15 28.60
C SER A 724 -4.95 5.72 28.08
N LEU A 725 -5.00 4.72 28.97
CA LEU A 725 -4.83 3.30 28.64
C LEU A 725 -6.18 2.62 28.36
N VAL A 726 -7.28 3.22 28.80
CA VAL A 726 -8.63 2.65 28.72
C VAL A 726 -9.36 3.11 27.46
N SER A 727 -9.75 2.15 26.63
CA SER A 727 -10.63 2.41 25.48
C SER A 727 -12.10 2.28 25.89
N TRP A 728 -12.78 3.41 26.08
CA TRP A 728 -14.20 3.45 26.43
C TRP A 728 -15.09 2.76 25.40
N SER A 729 -14.77 2.87 24.10
CA SER A 729 -15.54 2.17 23.06
C SER A 729 -15.40 0.65 23.17
N ARG A 730 -14.19 0.13 23.51
CA ARG A 730 -13.97 -1.31 23.75
C ARG A 730 -14.78 -1.79 24.97
N ILE A 731 -14.88 -0.97 26.02
CA ILE A 731 -15.71 -1.26 27.20
C ILE A 731 -17.19 -1.31 26.82
N SER A 732 -17.72 -0.28 26.15
CA SER A 732 -19.13 -0.24 25.73
C SER A 732 -19.51 -1.41 24.83
N ASP A 733 -18.63 -1.83 23.92
CA ASP A 733 -18.84 -3.05 23.13
C ASP A 733 -18.90 -4.30 24.02
N SER A 734 -18.00 -4.41 25.01
CA SER A 734 -18.01 -5.55 25.95
C SER A 734 -19.27 -5.61 26.79
N LEU A 735 -19.78 -4.45 27.21
CA LEU A 735 -21.00 -4.33 28.01
C LEU A 735 -22.25 -4.66 27.18
N LEU A 736 -22.31 -4.21 25.92
CA LEU A 736 -23.38 -4.58 24.97
C LEU A 736 -23.51 -6.11 24.84
N TYR A 737 -22.42 -6.80 24.49
CA TYR A 737 -22.45 -8.26 24.33
C TYR A 737 -22.65 -8.99 25.66
N THR A 738 -22.16 -8.44 26.77
CA THR A 738 -22.48 -9.03 28.08
C THR A 738 -23.97 -8.92 28.39
N GLY A 739 -24.59 -7.79 28.04
CA GLY A 739 -26.02 -7.59 28.18
C GLY A 739 -26.84 -8.64 27.43
N PHE A 740 -26.53 -8.88 26.16
CA PHE A 740 -27.21 -9.91 25.36
C PHE A 740 -26.91 -11.35 25.76
N SER A 741 -25.80 -11.62 26.46
CA SER A 741 -25.48 -12.98 26.92
C SER A 741 -26.49 -13.51 27.94
N VAL A 742 -27.10 -12.62 28.74
CA VAL A 742 -28.05 -12.97 29.80
C VAL A 742 -29.36 -13.54 29.23
N PRO A 743 -30.13 -12.84 28.37
CA PRO A 743 -31.33 -13.40 27.76
C PRO A 743 -31.04 -14.61 26.88
N LEU A 744 -29.90 -14.64 26.19
CA LEU A 744 -29.54 -15.77 25.35
C LEU A 744 -29.33 -17.05 26.17
N LEU A 745 -28.52 -17.00 27.22
CA LEU A 745 -28.16 -18.19 27.98
C LEU A 745 -29.23 -18.58 28.99
N ASP A 746 -29.80 -17.61 29.69
CA ASP A 746 -30.69 -17.88 30.82
C ASP A 746 -32.14 -18.08 30.39
N TYR A 747 -32.63 -17.30 29.41
CA TYR A 747 -34.00 -17.45 28.91
C TYR A 747 -34.07 -18.39 27.71
N LEU A 748 -33.32 -18.13 26.64
CA LEU A 748 -33.46 -18.88 25.38
C LEU A 748 -32.88 -20.29 25.46
N VAL A 749 -31.64 -20.45 25.93
CA VAL A 749 -31.01 -21.79 26.01
C VAL A 749 -31.52 -22.58 27.21
N LYS A 750 -31.48 -22.00 28.41
CA LYS A 750 -31.86 -22.73 29.63
C LYS A 750 -33.37 -22.93 29.75
N THR A 751 -34.18 -21.88 29.76
CA THR A 751 -35.63 -22.00 29.99
C THR A 751 -36.41 -22.48 28.77
N LEU A 752 -36.20 -21.88 27.59
CA LEU A 752 -37.00 -22.21 26.41
C LEU A 752 -36.55 -23.53 25.76
N LEU A 753 -35.26 -23.68 25.50
CA LEU A 753 -34.74 -24.83 24.77
C LEU A 753 -34.57 -26.05 25.68
N LEU A 754 -33.81 -25.96 26.77
CA LEU A 754 -33.49 -27.13 27.60
C LEU A 754 -34.68 -27.54 28.48
N ASP A 755 -35.24 -26.62 29.26
CA ASP A 755 -36.32 -26.90 30.20
C ASP A 755 -37.66 -27.18 29.48
N ASN A 756 -38.20 -26.21 28.73
CA ASN A 756 -39.53 -26.33 28.12
C ASN A 756 -39.60 -27.25 26.90
N THR A 757 -38.53 -27.38 26.09
CA THR A 757 -38.57 -28.20 24.85
C THR A 757 -38.06 -29.62 25.07
N PHE A 758 -36.96 -29.78 25.82
CA PHE A 758 -36.31 -31.08 26.02
C PHE A 758 -36.48 -31.68 27.43
N GLY A 759 -37.09 -30.96 28.38
CA GLY A 759 -37.27 -31.44 29.76
C GLY A 759 -35.95 -31.59 30.53
N ILE A 760 -34.87 -30.97 30.07
CA ILE A 760 -33.54 -31.05 30.66
C ILE A 760 -33.37 -29.91 31.67
N THR A 761 -33.32 -30.26 32.94
CA THR A 761 -33.18 -29.35 34.07
C THR A 761 -32.04 -29.80 34.97
N THR A 762 -31.75 -29.02 36.02
CA THR A 762 -30.76 -29.40 37.03
C THR A 762 -31.12 -30.67 37.81
N SER A 763 -32.39 -31.09 37.79
CA SER A 763 -32.87 -32.31 38.45
C SER A 763 -32.97 -33.52 37.53
N THR A 764 -33.09 -33.34 36.20
CA THR A 764 -33.24 -34.46 35.25
C THR A 764 -31.89 -34.92 34.68
N ASP A 765 -31.13 -34.02 34.03
CA ASP A 765 -29.78 -34.32 33.54
C ASP A 765 -28.85 -33.10 33.68
N PRO A 766 -28.14 -32.99 34.82
CA PRO A 766 -27.26 -31.85 35.08
C PRO A 766 -26.03 -31.85 34.15
N ILE A 767 -25.53 -33.01 33.72
CA ILE A 767 -24.32 -33.09 32.88
C ILE A 767 -24.63 -32.52 31.49
N MET A 768 -25.77 -32.92 30.91
CA MET A 768 -26.21 -32.43 29.60
C MET A 768 -26.55 -30.93 29.65
N LEU A 769 -27.24 -30.47 30.70
CA LEU A 769 -27.54 -29.06 30.91
C LEU A 769 -26.27 -28.18 30.92
N TYR A 770 -25.30 -28.51 31.77
CA TYR A 770 -24.07 -27.72 31.89
C TYR A 770 -23.18 -27.81 30.65
N SER A 771 -23.17 -28.94 29.95
CA SER A 771 -22.42 -29.13 28.70
C SER A 771 -22.96 -28.24 27.57
N VAL A 772 -24.28 -28.23 27.37
CA VAL A 772 -24.93 -27.39 26.35
C VAL A 772 -24.78 -25.91 26.69
N MET A 773 -24.97 -25.53 27.96
CA MET A 773 -24.76 -24.15 28.44
C MET A 773 -23.31 -23.69 28.23
N GLY A 774 -22.33 -24.55 28.55
CA GLY A 774 -20.91 -24.27 28.35
C GLY A 774 -20.54 -24.07 26.88
N LEU A 775 -21.08 -24.92 25.99
CA LEU A 775 -20.89 -24.85 24.55
C LEU A 775 -21.53 -23.59 23.96
N ALA A 776 -22.79 -23.31 24.28
CA ALA A 776 -23.51 -22.12 23.82
C ALA A 776 -22.78 -20.83 24.24
N ASN A 777 -22.34 -20.76 25.50
CA ASN A 777 -21.55 -19.63 26.00
C ASN A 777 -20.19 -19.53 25.27
N GLY A 778 -19.49 -20.65 25.06
CA GLY A 778 -18.22 -20.68 24.32
C GLY A 778 -18.36 -20.17 22.87
N ILE A 779 -19.38 -20.65 22.15
CA ILE A 779 -19.71 -20.21 20.78
C ILE A 779 -20.05 -18.72 20.77
N TYR A 780 -20.89 -18.24 21.70
CA TYR A 780 -21.27 -16.84 21.82
C TYR A 780 -20.05 -15.94 22.07
N LEU A 781 -19.20 -16.33 23.03
CA LEU A 781 -18.00 -15.59 23.40
C LEU A 781 -16.99 -15.52 22.26
N SER A 782 -16.71 -16.65 21.61
CA SER A 782 -15.82 -16.71 20.44
C SER A 782 -16.35 -15.86 19.28
N SER A 783 -17.64 -15.97 18.97
CA SER A 783 -18.28 -15.27 17.85
C SER A 783 -18.21 -13.76 17.99
N HIS A 784 -18.61 -13.19 19.13
CA HIS A 784 -18.59 -11.74 19.29
C HIS A 784 -17.16 -11.18 19.45
N ASN A 785 -16.22 -11.96 19.99
CA ASN A 785 -14.81 -11.57 20.04
C ASN A 785 -14.16 -11.54 18.64
N ALA A 786 -14.53 -12.48 17.77
CA ALA A 786 -14.21 -12.41 16.34
C ALA A 786 -14.89 -11.21 15.66
N ILE A 787 -16.08 -10.80 16.15
CA ILE A 787 -16.76 -9.59 15.70
C ILE A 787 -16.02 -8.31 16.09
N ARG A 788 -15.53 -8.23 17.32
CA ARG A 788 -14.76 -7.09 17.82
C ARG A 788 -13.37 -6.98 17.19
N GLY A 789 -12.87 -8.06 16.58
CA GLY A 789 -11.58 -8.08 15.88
C GLY A 789 -10.40 -8.39 16.79
N LEU A 790 -10.62 -9.15 17.87
CA LEU A 790 -9.55 -9.61 18.77
C LEU A 790 -8.61 -10.61 18.05
N PRO A 791 -7.36 -10.75 18.53
CA PRO A 791 -6.43 -11.76 18.02
C PRO A 791 -7.04 -13.17 18.05
N LYS A 792 -6.76 -13.98 17.02
CA LYS A 792 -7.27 -15.36 16.91
C LYS A 792 -7.00 -16.19 18.17
N GLY A 793 -5.82 -16.04 18.78
CA GLY A 793 -5.48 -16.73 20.03
C GLY A 793 -6.38 -16.35 21.20
N ALA A 794 -6.73 -15.07 21.34
CA ALA A 794 -7.67 -14.62 22.37
C ALA A 794 -9.11 -15.09 22.09
N THR A 795 -9.53 -15.12 20.82
CA THR A 795 -10.83 -15.67 20.40
C THR A 795 -10.97 -17.15 20.75
N VAL A 796 -9.95 -17.95 20.44
CA VAL A 796 -9.92 -19.39 20.78
C VAL A 796 -9.81 -19.61 22.29
N GLY A 797 -8.97 -18.85 22.99
CA GLY A 797 -8.89 -18.91 24.46
C GLY A 797 -10.22 -18.59 25.13
N ASN A 798 -10.95 -17.58 24.63
CA ASN A 798 -12.26 -17.21 25.16
C ASN A 798 -13.36 -18.25 24.87
N PHE A 799 -13.18 -19.16 23.89
CA PHE A 799 -14.08 -20.30 23.68
C PHE A 799 -14.01 -21.30 24.85
N PHE A 800 -12.80 -21.62 25.31
CA PHE A 800 -12.56 -22.53 26.44
C PHE A 800 -12.68 -21.88 27.81
N ARG A 801 -13.01 -20.59 27.87
CA ARG A 801 -13.12 -19.81 29.11
C ARG A 801 -14.07 -20.43 30.13
N SER A 802 -15.22 -20.95 29.70
CA SER A 802 -16.20 -21.58 30.60
C SER A 802 -15.60 -22.78 31.34
N ILE A 803 -14.76 -23.57 30.67
CA ILE A 803 -14.10 -24.75 31.24
C ILE A 803 -13.00 -24.32 32.21
N LEU A 804 -12.17 -23.35 31.82
CA LEU A 804 -11.09 -22.82 32.65
C LEU A 804 -11.58 -22.05 33.89
N ALA A 805 -12.81 -21.55 33.88
CA ALA A 805 -13.41 -20.82 34.99
C ALA A 805 -13.86 -21.72 36.15
N ILE A 806 -14.15 -23.00 35.91
CA ILE A 806 -14.69 -23.91 36.92
C ILE A 806 -13.72 -24.10 38.10
N PRO A 807 -12.44 -24.44 37.91
CA PRO A 807 -11.49 -24.58 39.02
C PRO A 807 -11.30 -23.27 39.79
N VAL A 808 -11.31 -22.13 39.07
CA VAL A 808 -11.15 -20.80 39.67
C VAL A 808 -12.36 -20.43 40.52
N ALA A 809 -13.57 -20.77 40.07
CA ALA A 809 -14.81 -20.55 40.82
C ALA A 809 -14.85 -21.39 42.10
N ILE A 810 -14.45 -22.67 42.04
CA ILE A 810 -14.35 -23.55 43.22
C ILE A 810 -13.36 -22.97 44.24
N ALA A 811 -12.17 -22.55 43.78
CA ALA A 811 -11.16 -21.96 44.65
C ALA A 811 -11.65 -20.65 45.32
N LEU A 812 -12.31 -19.76 44.56
CA LEU A 812 -12.89 -18.53 45.09
C LEU A 812 -14.01 -18.80 46.10
N SER A 813 -14.92 -19.73 45.79
CA SER A 813 -15.98 -20.14 46.72
C SER A 813 -15.41 -20.71 48.02
N GLY A 814 -14.35 -21.52 47.96
CA GLY A 814 -13.67 -22.04 49.15
C GLY A 814 -13.03 -20.94 49.99
N LEU A 815 -12.36 -19.98 49.35
CA LEU A 815 -11.72 -18.84 50.04
C LEU A 815 -12.75 -17.94 50.73
N ILE A 816 -13.84 -17.60 50.05
CA ILE A 816 -14.92 -16.78 50.60
C ILE A 816 -15.60 -17.52 51.75
N GLY A 817 -15.84 -18.83 51.60
CA GLY A 817 -16.37 -19.67 52.67
C GLY A 817 -15.49 -19.71 53.92
N GLY A 818 -14.17 -19.83 53.73
CA GLY A 818 -13.21 -19.76 54.84
C GLY A 818 -13.25 -18.40 55.56
N LEU A 819 -13.30 -17.30 54.83
CA LEU A 819 -13.39 -15.96 55.41
C LEU A 819 -14.70 -15.71 56.16
N ILE A 820 -15.84 -16.16 55.61
CA ILE A 820 -17.16 -16.07 56.27
C ILE A 820 -17.19 -16.92 57.54
N GLY A 821 -16.61 -18.13 57.48
CA GLY A 821 -16.46 -19.01 58.64
C GLY A 821 -15.58 -18.40 59.73
N MET A 822 -14.47 -17.76 59.35
CA MET A 822 -13.60 -17.03 60.28
C MET A 822 -14.26 -15.78 60.88
N ALA A 823 -15.21 -15.16 60.16
CA ALA A 823 -16.00 -14.02 60.64
C ALA A 823 -17.16 -14.43 61.57
N GLY A 824 -17.36 -15.72 61.83
CA GLY A 824 -18.36 -16.23 62.77
C GLY A 824 -19.81 -16.14 62.26
N ILE A 825 -20.03 -15.98 60.95
CA ILE A 825 -21.37 -15.88 60.38
C ILE A 825 -21.98 -17.29 60.22
N PRO A 826 -23.16 -17.58 60.82
CA PRO A 826 -23.83 -18.86 60.64
C PRO A 826 -24.35 -19.03 59.20
N ASP A 827 -24.36 -20.28 58.71
CA ASP A 827 -24.81 -20.66 57.35
C ASP A 827 -23.97 -20.07 56.18
N ALA A 828 -22.65 -20.18 56.28
CA ALA A 828 -21.74 -19.81 55.19
C ALA A 828 -22.06 -20.52 53.86
N THR A 829 -22.53 -21.77 53.93
CA THR A 829 -22.93 -22.59 52.79
C THR A 829 -24.16 -22.05 52.05
N GLY A 830 -25.22 -21.66 52.76
CA GLY A 830 -26.41 -21.08 52.15
C GLY A 830 -26.14 -19.69 51.54
N ILE A 831 -25.24 -18.92 52.15
CA ILE A 831 -24.76 -17.65 51.58
C ILE A 831 -23.97 -17.91 50.29
N LEU A 832 -23.00 -18.83 50.31
CA LEU A 832 -22.22 -19.20 49.11
C LEU A 832 -23.10 -19.67 47.96
N GLN A 833 -24.17 -20.43 48.24
CA GLN A 833 -25.11 -20.89 47.23
C GLN A 833 -25.86 -19.74 46.56
N LYS A 834 -26.31 -18.74 47.32
CA LYS A 834 -26.95 -17.51 46.78
C LYS A 834 -25.95 -16.68 45.95
N TRP A 835 -24.68 -16.65 46.34
CA TRP A 835 -23.62 -15.92 45.65
C TRP A 835 -22.94 -16.71 44.51
N ALA A 836 -23.26 -17.99 44.32
CA ALA A 836 -22.57 -18.86 43.37
C ALA A 836 -22.56 -18.32 41.93
N ALA A 837 -23.66 -17.72 41.49
CA ALA A 837 -23.76 -17.10 40.16
C ALA A 837 -22.80 -15.91 40.01
N ILE A 838 -22.66 -15.08 41.05
CA ILE A 838 -21.76 -13.91 41.07
C ILE A 838 -20.30 -14.37 41.11
N ILE A 839 -19.98 -15.37 41.94
CA ILE A 839 -18.63 -15.95 42.05
C ILE A 839 -18.21 -16.59 40.72
N SER A 840 -19.10 -17.36 40.09
CA SER A 840 -18.84 -17.99 38.78
C SER A 840 -18.62 -16.95 37.68
N LYS A 841 -19.43 -15.88 37.64
CA LYS A 841 -19.25 -14.76 36.71
C LYS A 841 -17.92 -14.04 36.92
N PHE A 842 -17.56 -13.76 38.18
CA PHE A 842 -16.30 -13.12 38.53
C PHE A 842 -15.08 -13.99 38.15
N ALA A 843 -15.11 -15.29 38.47
CA ALA A 843 -14.07 -16.24 38.10
C ALA A 843 -13.86 -16.31 36.58
N SER A 844 -14.98 -16.39 35.84
CA SER A 844 -14.98 -16.42 34.38
C SER A 844 -14.38 -15.14 33.79
N ASP A 845 -14.76 -13.96 34.27
CA ASP A 845 -14.18 -12.69 33.78
C ASP A 845 -12.72 -12.51 34.20
N GLY A 846 -12.31 -13.06 35.36
CA GLY A 846 -10.92 -13.12 35.79
C GLY A 846 -10.04 -13.92 34.82
N VAL A 847 -10.47 -15.12 34.43
CA VAL A 847 -9.79 -15.93 33.39
C VAL A 847 -9.70 -15.17 32.08
N ALA A 848 -10.76 -14.46 31.68
CA ALA A 848 -10.77 -13.68 30.46
C ALA A 848 -9.83 -12.46 30.52
N ALA A 849 -9.75 -11.79 31.67
CA ALA A 849 -8.78 -10.72 31.89
C ALA A 849 -7.34 -11.24 31.76
N PHE A 850 -7.08 -12.47 32.24
CA PHE A 850 -5.79 -13.12 32.12
C PHE A 850 -5.44 -13.47 30.67
N ILE A 851 -6.34 -14.14 29.93
CA ILE A 851 -6.13 -14.53 28.53
C ILE A 851 -5.88 -13.29 27.65
N GLU A 852 -6.75 -12.30 27.72
CA GLU A 852 -6.60 -11.09 26.90
C GLU A 852 -5.45 -10.20 27.39
N GLY A 853 -5.21 -10.12 28.71
CA GLY A 853 -4.10 -9.36 29.28
C GLY A 853 -2.72 -9.90 28.86
N ILE A 854 -2.56 -11.22 28.75
CA ILE A 854 -1.34 -11.83 28.20
C ILE A 854 -1.18 -11.49 26.71
N ALA A 855 -2.26 -11.57 25.94
CA ALA A 855 -2.22 -11.23 24.52
C ALA A 855 -1.84 -9.76 24.28
N ASP A 856 -2.46 -8.83 25.03
CA ASP A 856 -2.18 -7.40 24.96
C ASP A 856 -0.74 -7.12 25.44
N ARG A 857 -0.26 -7.80 26.50
CA ARG A 857 1.14 -7.72 26.97
C ARG A 857 2.14 -8.14 25.90
N GLN A 858 1.92 -9.29 25.25
CA GLN A 858 2.81 -9.79 24.20
C GLN A 858 2.84 -8.86 22.99
N ALA A 859 1.67 -8.35 22.58
CA ALA A 859 1.57 -7.39 21.48
C ALA A 859 2.36 -6.10 21.77
N ASN A 860 2.21 -5.56 22.98
CA ASN A 860 2.95 -4.36 23.41
C ASN A 860 4.46 -4.61 23.42
N ILE A 861 4.95 -5.69 24.05
CA ILE A 861 6.38 -6.02 24.08
C ILE A 861 6.94 -6.15 22.65
N LYS A 862 6.26 -6.90 21.77
CA LYS A 862 6.69 -7.07 20.38
C LYS A 862 6.78 -5.73 19.64
N ALA A 863 5.78 -4.86 19.81
CA ALA A 863 5.81 -3.52 19.22
C ALA A 863 6.99 -2.68 19.75
N ARG A 864 7.26 -2.71 21.07
CA ARG A 864 8.39 -1.99 21.67
C ARG A 864 9.74 -2.52 21.22
N MET A 865 9.89 -3.84 21.09
CA MET A 865 11.12 -4.47 20.59
C MET A 865 11.48 -3.97 19.19
N ILE A 866 10.49 -3.82 18.30
CA ILE A 866 10.70 -3.28 16.95
C ILE A 866 11.19 -1.83 17.04
N GLY A 867 10.53 -0.99 17.85
CA GLY A 867 10.90 0.42 18.03
C GLY A 867 12.32 0.58 18.57
N TYR A 868 12.67 -0.13 19.65
CA TYR A 868 14.01 -0.08 20.23
C TYR A 868 15.08 -0.59 19.27
N LYS A 869 14.87 -1.73 18.58
CA LYS A 869 15.82 -2.24 17.59
C LYS A 869 16.10 -1.23 16.48
N MET A 870 15.08 -0.51 16.03
CA MET A 870 15.25 0.55 15.04
C MET A 870 16.08 1.72 15.58
N LYS A 871 15.80 2.20 16.80
CA LYS A 871 16.55 3.31 17.42
C LYS A 871 18.00 2.93 17.73
N VAL A 872 18.22 1.73 18.24
CA VAL A 872 19.57 1.19 18.49
C VAL A 872 20.34 1.06 17.17
N GLY A 873 19.72 0.53 16.12
CA GLY A 873 20.35 0.45 14.79
C GLY A 873 20.69 1.83 14.21
N GLN A 874 19.82 2.82 14.37
CA GLN A 874 20.11 4.22 14.00
C GLN A 874 21.29 4.77 14.80
N LEU A 875 21.33 4.52 16.11
CA LEU A 875 22.41 4.96 16.98
C LEU A 875 23.75 4.38 16.51
N PHE A 876 23.82 3.06 16.30
CA PHE A 876 25.05 2.42 15.81
C PHE A 876 25.44 2.91 14.43
N SER A 877 24.49 3.19 13.53
CA SER A 877 24.81 3.78 12.23
C SER A 877 25.41 5.20 12.35
N VAL A 878 24.95 6.02 13.29
CA VAL A 878 25.55 7.35 13.55
C VAL A 878 26.93 7.19 14.16
N PHE A 879 27.06 6.29 15.14
CA PHE A 879 28.33 5.99 15.79
C PHE A 879 29.38 5.55 14.76
N SER A 880 29.08 4.58 13.89
CA SER A 880 30.01 4.15 12.83
C SER A 880 30.40 5.27 11.87
N LYS A 881 29.50 6.23 11.59
CA LYS A 881 29.86 7.38 10.75
C LYS A 881 30.81 8.34 11.45
N LEU A 882 30.61 8.58 12.74
CA LEU A 882 31.52 9.40 13.55
C LEU A 882 32.89 8.73 13.68
N ASP A 883 32.91 7.42 13.94
CA ASP A 883 34.11 6.59 14.06
C ASP A 883 34.94 6.60 12.76
N LEU A 884 34.28 6.52 11.61
CA LEU A 884 34.94 6.67 10.31
C LEU A 884 35.49 8.08 10.04
N MET A 885 34.91 9.13 10.64
CA MET A 885 35.40 10.51 10.50
C MET A 885 36.55 10.81 11.45
N PHE A 886 36.60 10.16 12.62
CA PHE A 886 37.58 10.41 13.67
C PHE A 886 38.20 9.08 14.16
N PRO A 887 38.96 8.38 13.30
CA PRO A 887 39.49 7.04 13.63
C PRO A 887 40.54 7.04 14.76
N GLU A 888 41.15 8.20 15.06
CA GLU A 888 42.18 8.36 16.08
C GLU A 888 41.62 8.82 17.45
N GLU A 889 40.33 9.19 17.53
CA GLU A 889 39.70 9.72 18.74
C GLU A 889 38.72 8.71 19.36
N ASP A 890 38.60 8.66 20.70
CA ASP A 890 37.49 7.94 21.34
C ASP A 890 36.20 8.76 21.14
N VAL A 891 35.44 8.40 20.10
CA VAL A 891 34.15 9.01 19.76
C VAL A 891 33.18 9.02 20.96
N LEU A 892 33.21 8.01 21.84
CA LEU A 892 32.31 7.94 22.99
C LEU A 892 32.72 8.91 24.10
N GLU A 893 34.00 9.23 24.24
CA GLU A 893 34.50 10.25 25.15
C GLU A 893 34.24 11.66 24.59
N MET A 894 34.43 11.83 23.27
CA MET A 894 34.12 13.08 22.57
C MET A 894 32.64 13.47 22.70
N LEU A 895 31.72 12.50 22.60
CA LEU A 895 30.28 12.73 22.77
C LEU A 895 29.87 13.16 24.18
N GLN A 896 30.70 12.91 25.19
CA GLN A 896 30.43 13.28 26.59
C GLN A 896 30.90 14.70 26.94
N THR A 897 31.94 15.22 26.28
CA THR A 897 32.65 16.43 26.73
C THR A 897 32.60 17.58 25.70
N PRO A 898 31.96 18.72 26.00
CA PRO A 898 31.72 19.81 25.03
C PRO A 898 32.98 20.51 24.49
N LYS A 899 34.08 20.53 25.26
CA LYS A 899 35.29 21.31 24.93
C LYS A 899 36.14 20.69 23.80
N ILE A 900 36.11 19.36 23.65
CA ILE A 900 36.83 18.64 22.59
C ILE A 900 36.05 18.76 21.28
N MET A 901 34.73 18.52 21.30
CA MET A 901 33.83 18.71 20.15
C MET A 901 33.89 20.12 19.54
N MET A 902 33.73 21.19 20.32
CA MET A 902 33.57 22.54 19.74
C MET A 902 34.82 23.06 19.04
N ARG A 903 36.01 22.52 19.36
CA ARG A 903 37.28 22.91 18.74
C ARG A 903 37.60 22.16 17.45
N THR A 904 36.97 21.01 17.20
CA THR A 904 37.40 20.05 16.16
C THR A 904 36.37 19.80 15.05
N LEU A 905 35.09 20.17 15.22
CA LEU A 905 34.01 19.67 14.33
C LEU A 905 33.75 20.51 13.06
N SER A 906 33.74 19.80 11.92
CA SER A 906 33.08 20.22 10.67
C SER A 906 31.55 20.34 10.85
N LYS A 907 30.87 21.03 9.92
CA LYS A 907 29.40 21.19 9.91
C LYS A 907 28.67 19.84 9.97
N GLU A 908 29.22 18.82 9.34
CA GLU A 908 28.66 17.47 9.22
C GLU A 908 28.60 16.74 10.57
N ALA A 909 29.60 16.95 11.42
CA ALA A 909 29.67 16.27 12.70
C ALA A 909 28.72 16.90 13.76
N ARG A 910 28.40 18.20 13.63
CA ARG A 910 27.30 18.84 14.39
C ARG A 910 25.92 18.29 14.01
N ASP A 911 25.70 17.96 12.73
CA ASP A 911 24.45 17.34 12.30
C ASP A 911 24.30 15.92 12.88
N LEU A 912 25.40 15.15 12.96
CA LEU A 912 25.39 13.82 13.61
C LEU A 912 25.16 13.90 15.12
N GLU A 913 25.72 14.90 15.81
CA GLU A 913 25.44 15.15 17.23
C GLU A 913 23.94 15.35 17.48
N LYS A 914 23.29 16.16 16.64
CA LYS A 914 21.85 16.39 16.72
C LYS A 914 21.04 15.09 16.56
N LEU A 915 21.48 14.17 15.70
CA LEU A 915 20.84 12.87 15.53
C LEU A 915 20.96 11.99 16.80
N ILE A 916 22.08 12.06 17.52
CA ILE A 916 22.27 11.35 18.80
C ILE A 916 21.36 11.93 19.88
N ILE A 917 21.25 13.26 19.97
CA ILE A 917 20.32 13.94 20.89
C ILE A 917 18.88 13.48 20.64
N VAL A 918 18.44 13.48 19.37
CA VAL A 918 17.10 12.99 18.99
C VAL A 918 16.91 11.52 19.36
N ASN A 919 17.94 10.69 19.17
CA ASN A 919 17.90 9.28 19.55
C ASN A 919 17.70 9.09 21.05
N ALA A 920 18.50 9.79 21.87
CA ALA A 920 18.42 9.70 23.32
C ALA A 920 17.08 10.21 23.88
N LEU A 921 16.55 11.32 23.33
CA LEU A 921 15.23 11.84 23.72
C LEU A 921 14.10 10.87 23.41
N ASP A 922 14.15 10.18 22.26
CA ASP A 922 13.15 9.15 21.91
C ASP A 922 13.24 7.92 22.82
N LEU A 923 14.45 7.47 23.15
CA LEU A 923 14.67 6.33 24.05
C LEU A 923 14.21 6.65 25.48
N MET A 924 14.46 7.87 25.94
CA MET A 924 13.92 8.38 27.21
C MET A 924 12.38 8.44 27.18
N TYR A 925 11.79 8.95 26.09
CA TYR A 925 10.34 8.94 25.92
C TYR A 925 9.76 7.52 25.95
N PHE A 926 10.40 6.57 25.26
CA PHE A 926 10.00 5.17 25.30
C PHE A 926 10.00 4.63 26.73
N TRP A 927 11.06 4.88 27.50
CA TRP A 927 11.23 4.37 28.87
C TRP A 927 10.08 4.76 29.81
N PHE A 928 9.54 5.97 29.67
CA PHE A 928 8.50 6.51 30.56
C PHE A 928 7.07 6.37 30.03
N TYR A 929 6.84 6.64 28.74
CA TYR A 929 5.48 6.76 28.17
C TYR A 929 5.02 5.54 27.37
N GLN A 930 5.94 4.71 26.87
CA GLN A 930 5.54 3.59 26.03
C GLN A 930 5.25 2.32 26.85
N PRO A 931 4.13 1.63 26.61
CA PRO A 931 3.70 0.51 27.43
C PRO A 931 4.68 -0.65 27.35
N ARG A 932 5.07 -1.22 28.50
CA ARG A 932 6.03 -2.34 28.62
C ARG A 932 7.42 -2.09 28.01
N SER A 933 7.79 -0.83 27.77
CA SER A 933 9.10 -0.46 27.20
C SER A 933 10.28 -0.90 28.06
N ARG A 934 10.20 -0.75 29.39
CA ARG A 934 11.26 -1.16 30.33
C ARG A 934 11.63 -2.63 30.18
N LYS A 935 10.61 -3.51 30.06
CA LYS A 935 10.82 -4.94 29.86
C LYS A 935 11.43 -5.24 28.50
N ALA A 936 11.00 -4.53 27.44
CA ALA A 936 11.57 -4.71 26.11
C ALA A 936 13.06 -4.31 26.06
N LEU A 937 13.44 -3.20 26.70
CA LEU A 937 14.83 -2.77 26.78
C LEU A 937 15.68 -3.75 27.60
N ALA A 938 15.15 -4.28 28.71
CA ALA A 938 15.83 -5.30 29.51
C ALA A 938 16.13 -6.57 28.69
N ILE A 939 15.17 -7.04 27.88
CA ILE A 939 15.37 -8.17 26.97
C ILE A 939 16.42 -7.84 25.90
N LEU A 940 16.43 -6.62 25.36
CA LEU A 940 17.44 -6.21 24.39
C LEU A 940 18.84 -6.15 24.99
N ASN A 941 18.97 -5.58 26.19
CA ASN A 941 20.24 -5.51 26.92
C ASN A 941 20.86 -6.90 27.14
N GLN A 942 20.03 -7.90 27.51
CA GLN A 942 20.50 -9.29 27.66
C GLN A 942 21.08 -9.90 26.36
N ASN A 943 20.69 -9.39 25.20
CA ASN A 943 21.16 -9.87 23.89
C ASN A 943 22.26 -8.99 23.27
N MET A 944 22.65 -7.88 23.90
CA MET A 944 23.70 -7.00 23.40
C MET A 944 25.08 -7.51 23.84
N SER A 945 26.12 -7.28 23.04
CA SER A 945 27.51 -7.45 23.50
C SER A 945 27.90 -6.42 24.57
N ARG A 946 29.05 -6.59 25.24
CA ARG A 946 29.52 -5.61 26.23
C ARG A 946 29.82 -4.26 25.58
N GLU A 947 30.42 -4.29 24.40
CA GLU A 947 30.73 -3.11 23.58
C GLU A 947 29.46 -2.40 23.10
N GLU A 948 28.49 -3.16 22.56
CA GLU A 948 27.20 -2.61 22.11
C GLU A 948 26.46 -1.90 23.25
N TRP A 949 26.46 -2.47 24.45
CA TRP A 949 25.88 -1.84 25.62
C TRP A 949 26.63 -0.58 26.05
N LEU A 950 27.97 -0.60 26.00
CA LEU A 950 28.79 0.56 26.37
C LEU A 950 28.57 1.73 25.40
N ILE A 951 28.51 1.46 24.09
CA ILE A 951 28.14 2.44 23.06
C ILE A 951 26.73 2.98 23.32
N PHE A 952 25.77 2.08 23.58
CA PHE A 952 24.39 2.47 23.88
C PHE A 952 24.32 3.38 25.11
N TYR A 953 24.87 2.94 26.25
CA TYR A 953 24.82 3.67 27.51
C TYR A 953 25.54 5.03 27.43
N ARG A 954 26.77 5.06 26.93
CA ARG A 954 27.56 6.30 26.81
C ARG A 954 26.88 7.32 25.91
N SER A 955 26.23 6.89 24.82
CA SER A 955 25.46 7.80 23.97
C SER A 955 24.28 8.46 24.69
N GLN A 956 23.69 7.81 25.71
CA GLN A 956 22.60 8.40 26.49
C GLN A 956 23.08 9.51 27.42
N LEU A 957 24.36 9.50 27.82
CA LEU A 957 24.94 10.52 28.71
C LEU A 957 24.94 11.93 28.10
N ILE A 958 24.73 12.05 26.78
CA ILE A 958 24.49 13.33 26.11
C ILE A 958 23.32 14.10 26.76
N LEU A 959 22.37 13.40 27.38
CA LEU A 959 21.24 13.98 28.10
C LEU A 959 21.64 14.82 29.33
N LYS A 960 22.88 14.75 29.81
CA LYS A 960 23.42 15.64 30.86
C LYS A 960 23.65 17.08 30.36
N ARG A 961 23.68 17.29 29.03
CA ARG A 961 23.96 18.58 28.38
C ARG A 961 22.72 19.48 28.34
N HIS A 962 22.29 19.94 29.51
CA HIS A 962 21.03 20.70 29.67
C HIS A 962 20.95 21.95 28.79
N LYS A 963 22.05 22.70 28.64
CA LYS A 963 22.08 23.94 27.85
C LYS A 963 21.88 23.65 26.36
N GLU A 964 22.63 22.70 25.81
CA GLU A 964 22.59 22.35 24.39
C GLU A 964 21.26 21.70 24.02
N ILE A 965 20.75 20.78 24.84
CA ILE A 965 19.47 20.13 24.57
C ILE A 965 18.31 21.14 24.64
N SER A 966 18.34 22.05 25.62
CA SER A 966 17.35 23.14 25.70
C SER A 966 17.43 24.04 24.46
N GLN A 967 18.63 24.36 23.99
CA GLN A 967 18.82 25.13 22.76
C GLN A 967 18.25 24.40 21.55
N VAL A 968 18.46 23.09 21.41
CA VAL A 968 17.91 22.29 20.31
C VAL A 968 16.38 22.32 20.31
N PHE A 969 15.73 22.30 21.48
CA PHE A 969 14.28 22.49 21.59
C PHE A 969 13.84 23.89 21.14
N VAL A 970 14.53 24.95 21.58
CA VAL A 970 14.25 26.35 21.24
C VAL A 970 14.48 26.63 19.74
N ASP A 971 15.51 26.03 19.15
CA ASP A 971 15.79 26.04 17.71
C ASP A 971 14.72 25.31 16.89
N GLY A 972 13.78 24.68 17.59
CA GLY A 972 12.50 24.27 17.07
C GLY A 972 12.35 22.76 16.93
N LEU A 973 13.15 21.91 17.59
CA LEU A 973 13.15 20.45 17.42
C LEU A 973 11.76 19.82 17.30
N VAL A 974 10.80 20.23 18.14
CA VAL A 974 9.41 19.72 18.11
C VAL A 974 8.38 20.81 17.80
N GLY A 975 8.82 21.89 17.16
CA GLY A 975 7.95 22.99 16.72
C GLY A 975 7.56 23.96 17.84
N LYS A 976 6.49 24.72 17.63
CA LYS A 976 6.04 25.77 18.58
C LYS A 976 5.54 25.25 19.93
N HIS A 977 5.14 23.98 20.01
CA HIS A 977 4.62 23.36 21.23
C HIS A 977 5.71 22.60 22.03
N PHE A 978 6.95 23.10 22.01
CA PHE A 978 8.10 22.43 22.63
C PHE A 978 8.11 22.47 24.16
N SER A 979 7.34 23.36 24.80
CA SER A 979 7.35 23.56 26.25
C SER A 979 7.11 22.26 27.04
N LYS A 980 6.16 21.43 26.61
CA LYS A 980 5.85 20.14 27.25
C LYS A 980 7.00 19.14 27.14
N ALA A 981 7.61 19.05 25.96
CA ALA A 981 8.73 18.13 25.71
C ALA A 981 10.00 18.57 26.44
N LEU A 982 10.24 19.89 26.50
CA LEU A 982 11.37 20.47 27.25
C LEU A 982 11.21 20.24 28.76
N ALA A 983 10.03 20.52 29.32
CA ALA A 983 9.75 20.25 30.73
C ALA A 983 9.95 18.76 31.08
N PHE A 984 9.43 17.86 30.24
CA PHE A 984 9.65 16.42 30.41
C PHE A 984 11.13 16.04 30.44
N TYR A 985 11.93 16.59 29.52
CA TYR A 985 13.37 16.34 29.50
C TYR A 985 14.07 16.83 30.78
N LEU A 986 13.79 18.07 31.20
CA LEU A 986 14.41 18.66 32.38
C LEU A 986 14.07 17.87 33.66
N ASP A 987 12.81 17.45 33.81
CA ASP A 987 12.35 16.75 35.02
C ASP A 987 12.81 15.28 35.09
N GLN A 988 12.91 14.58 33.96
CA GLN A 988 13.03 13.11 33.94
C GLN A 988 14.39 12.58 33.48
N SER A 989 15.25 13.42 32.89
CA SER A 989 16.55 13.00 32.34
C SER A 989 17.47 12.36 33.38
N GLN A 990 17.58 12.92 34.58
CA GLN A 990 18.43 12.37 35.64
C GLN A 990 17.95 10.99 36.10
N GLN A 991 16.64 10.82 36.29
CA GLN A 991 16.05 9.54 36.67
C GLN A 991 16.28 8.48 35.59
N TYR A 992 16.12 8.85 34.32
CA TYR A 992 16.37 7.95 33.19
C TYR A 992 17.81 7.42 33.18
N LEU A 993 18.80 8.31 33.32
CA LEU A 993 20.21 7.93 33.31
C LEU A 993 20.58 7.02 34.48
N GLY A 994 20.04 7.30 35.68
CA GLY A 994 20.22 6.42 36.84
C GLY A 994 19.58 5.04 36.65
N ASP A 995 18.43 4.95 35.97
CA ASP A 995 17.80 3.68 35.62
C ASP A 995 18.64 2.89 34.58
N MET A 996 19.25 3.58 33.60
CA MET A 996 20.13 2.92 32.61
C MET A 996 21.40 2.37 33.27
N GLU A 997 21.98 3.09 34.22
CA GLU A 997 23.16 2.63 34.97
C GLU A 997 22.85 1.36 35.79
N LYS A 998 21.72 1.35 36.50
CA LYS A 998 21.25 0.16 37.24
C LYS A 998 21.04 -1.05 36.31
N LEU A 999 20.51 -0.81 35.12
CA LEU A 999 20.28 -1.86 34.13
C LEU A 999 21.59 -2.47 33.61
N GLY A 1000 22.67 -1.68 33.56
CA GLY A 1000 24.02 -2.14 33.24
C GLY A 1000 24.66 -2.95 34.37
N ARG A 1001 24.54 -2.51 35.63
CA ARG A 1001 25.13 -3.22 36.80
C ARG A 1001 24.56 -4.63 37.00
N ASN A 1002 23.28 -4.84 36.70
CA ASN A 1002 22.63 -6.15 36.76
C ASN A 1002 23.21 -7.19 35.78
N ARG A 1003 24.13 -6.77 34.89
CA ARG A 1003 24.85 -7.63 33.95
C ARG A 1003 26.15 -8.19 34.53
N GLU A 1004 26.73 -7.56 35.55
CA GLU A 1004 27.99 -8.03 36.17
C GLU A 1004 27.76 -9.13 37.23
N VAL A 1005 26.51 -9.39 37.58
CA VAL A 1005 26.09 -10.37 38.60
C VAL A 1005 25.65 -11.72 37.98
N HIS A 1006 25.59 -11.81 36.64
CA HIS A 1006 25.27 -13.01 35.86
C HIS A 1006 26.31 -13.20 34.76
#